data_AF-A0A232F3K8-F1
#
_entry.id   AF-A0A232F3K8-F1
#
_cell.length_a   1.000
_cell.length_b   1.000
_cell.length_c   1.000
_cell.angle_alpha   90.00
_cell.angle_beta   90.00
_cell.angle_gamma   90.00
#
_symmetry.space_group_name_H-M   'P 1'
#
loop_
_entity.id
_entity.type
_entity.pdbx_description
1 polymer ?
#
loop_
_entity_poly.entity_id
_entity_poly.type
_entity_poly.pdbx_seq_one_letter_code
_entity_poly.pdbx_strand_id
1 'polypeptide(L)'
;MKLKNPKKDIKSKKNEKTTVSLEESVESVTKENNQIQHLMAGSNKLIKIKRKLKPVTDYTTTEATTTREPTTEIPFDPVYEGTTVPHTTLTPSTTNISAIGYVTIEHIPLSTSTLTEIDNVEEEETVSLTSERNVMKERFPPRRFPEVQRALGLGQLGRISQGGFPYWLLNLVPDIKLRTNDTRYFEYAEEYLNQLLTRVKPLLRGNGGPIVMVQVENEYGSFHACDKDYMTKLKNTIQNHVGTNALLYTTDGSYRQALRCGPVSGAYATIDFGTSSNVTQNFNLMREFEPKGPLVNSEFYPGWLSHWEEPFERVETLKITKMLDEMLSLGASVNMYMFYGGTNFAFSSGANIFENYTPDLTSYDYDAPLSEAGDLTAKYHEIKKIISKYLPIPDIPIPIASKGNYGTVTMRPILNLFDPQARTLFGTVSVQAKEPPTFEALNLPNWLVLYEANLPTTETNEDQATLSAVPKDRVLIYLDGRFSGTFSRTHKAMNVALKVDGAKEVKLLVENQGRVNFGDIDVEDFKIKNYSFAIDYENDQFLLDGKPFRYVSGSFHYFRTPRQHWRDILRKMRAGGLNAVSTYVEWSMHEPEFDQWVWNGDADIVEFIKIAQEEDLEAFLIGYYLESRISNCAPKMNVGYVFYAERFLNEILRRTKPLLRGNGGPIIMVQVENEYGSFYACDDQYKSKMYEIFHRHVKNDAVLFTTDGSARSMLKCGSIPGVYATIDFGNGANVPFNYKIMREFSPKGPLVNSEYYPGWLTHWGESFQRVNSHNVAKTLDEMLAYNVSVNIYMYYGGTNFAFTSGANINENYWPQLTSYDYDAPLTEAGDPTPKYFELRDVIAKHIPLPNLKTPAVAPKRGYGVVTMTSKVDLFSKAGRNTFGTVRAEFSKPPTFESLGQNSYLVLYEADLPLIEKPENVTLVAVTKDRALVYLNNNLAGVLNRMDKTYSLPLSAKNARDIKILVENMGHVNFGSIDVEDFKGIFDVKLNGSPIASWKVTGFKLASVIDSDLGVKETSGQTGHLHNGPQFLEGHFVIDGELFDTYLNTQGWGKGVAYINGFNLGRYWPSLGPQVTLYVPATYLKKGKNSLVLLEQDYVPQSRSVEFQTKAILDYQ
;
A
#
# COMPACT_ATOMS: atom_id res chain seq x y z
N MET A 1 -4.62 31.71 48.80
CA MET A 1 -5.23 31.40 50.12
C MET A 1 -6.69 31.01 49.93
N LYS A 2 -7.28 30.33 50.94
CA LYS A 2 -8.71 30.34 51.36
C LYS A 2 -9.48 31.63 50.92
N LEU A 3 -10.77 31.64 50.49
CA LEU A 3 -11.90 30.71 50.65
C LEU A 3 -12.97 30.74 49.50
N LYS A 4 -13.73 29.63 49.38
CA LYS A 4 -15.21 29.50 49.19
C LYS A 4 -15.99 30.15 47.99
N ASN A 5 -16.52 29.24 47.16
CA ASN A 5 -17.95 29.08 46.75
C ASN A 5 -19.01 29.84 47.60
N PRO A 6 -20.17 30.26 47.05
CA PRO A 6 -21.11 29.43 46.24
C PRO A 6 -21.44 30.03 44.85
N LYS A 7 -21.92 29.32 43.82
CA LYS A 7 -22.90 28.20 43.68
C LYS A 7 -24.37 28.67 43.69
N LYS A 8 -25.20 28.09 42.80
CA LYS A 8 -26.68 28.22 42.64
C LYS A 8 -27.22 29.45 41.88
N ASP A 9 -28.27 29.34 41.05
CA ASP A 9 -28.89 28.15 40.40
C ASP A 9 -29.89 28.53 39.28
N ILE A 10 -30.38 27.52 38.54
CA ILE A 10 -31.76 27.39 38.00
C ILE A 10 -32.28 28.28 36.82
N LYS A 11 -32.51 27.56 35.69
CA LYS A 11 -33.69 27.54 34.78
C LYS A 11 -34.16 28.87 34.13
N SER A 12 -34.12 29.07 32.80
CA SER A 12 -34.68 28.30 31.65
C SER A 12 -36.18 28.47 31.40
N LYS A 13 -36.55 29.05 30.24
CA LYS A 13 -37.27 28.38 29.12
C LYS A 13 -37.71 29.40 28.05
N LYS A 14 -37.70 28.94 26.79
CA LYS A 14 -38.72 29.08 25.70
C LYS A 14 -39.63 30.34 25.70
N ASN A 15 -39.92 30.96 24.56
CA ASN A 15 -39.83 30.48 23.16
C ASN A 15 -39.87 31.66 22.14
N GLU A 16 -40.06 31.34 20.86
CA GLU A 16 -40.33 32.25 19.72
C GLU A 16 -39.09 33.00 19.21
N LYS A 17 -38.57 32.73 18.00
CA LYS A 17 -39.17 32.88 16.65
C LYS A 17 -39.67 34.30 16.37
N THR A 18 -38.88 35.07 15.62
CA THR A 18 -39.13 35.27 14.17
C THR A 18 -37.84 35.75 13.49
N THR A 19 -37.59 35.31 12.26
CA THR A 19 -36.48 35.73 11.39
C THR A 19 -36.79 37.03 10.66
N VAL A 20 -35.79 37.89 10.39
CA VAL A 20 -35.45 38.42 9.05
C VAL A 20 -34.28 39.43 9.10
N SER A 21 -33.37 39.29 8.12
CA SER A 21 -32.39 40.25 7.54
C SER A 21 -31.53 41.19 8.42
N LEU A 22 -30.21 41.15 8.16
CA LEU A 22 -29.31 42.31 8.16
C LEU A 22 -29.75 43.30 7.05
N GLU A 23 -29.34 44.56 6.94
CA GLU A 23 -28.21 45.34 7.49
C GLU A 23 -28.76 46.54 8.31
N GLU A 24 -28.05 47.57 8.81
CA GLU A 24 -26.82 48.27 8.41
C GLU A 24 -26.38 49.25 9.53
N SER A 25 -25.13 49.79 9.48
CA SER A 25 -24.66 51.00 10.23
C SER A 25 -24.53 50.89 11.78
N VAL A 26 -23.89 51.79 12.56
CA VAL A 26 -23.25 53.11 12.34
C VAL A 26 -21.85 53.18 13.03
N GLU A 27 -21.05 54.16 12.61
CA GLU A 27 -19.76 54.63 13.16
C GLU A 27 -19.74 55.00 14.67
N SER A 28 -18.57 54.91 15.30
CA SER A 28 -17.88 56.03 15.99
C SER A 28 -16.53 55.53 16.56
N VAL A 29 -15.33 56.04 16.23
CA VAL A 29 -14.80 57.41 16.02
C VAL A 29 -14.47 58.17 17.32
N THR A 30 -13.27 57.94 17.84
CA THR A 30 -12.26 58.96 18.27
C THR A 30 -10.92 58.23 18.54
N LYS A 31 -9.87 58.46 17.76
CA LYS A 31 -8.86 59.55 17.88
C LYS A 31 -7.97 59.47 19.11
N GLU A 32 -6.76 58.93 18.92
CA GLU A 32 -5.52 59.71 19.08
C GLU A 32 -4.34 59.03 18.37
N ASN A 33 -3.79 59.67 17.33
CA ASN A 33 -2.37 59.62 16.94
C ASN A 33 -2.09 60.47 15.69
N ASN A 34 -1.12 61.37 15.81
CA ASN A 34 -0.46 62.20 14.80
C ASN A 34 0.78 62.78 15.52
N GLN A 35 1.95 62.98 14.92
CA GLN A 35 2.33 62.93 13.51
C GLN A 35 3.87 62.83 13.41
N ILE A 36 4.43 62.04 12.48
CA ILE A 36 5.59 62.45 11.66
C ILE A 36 5.37 61.88 10.25
N GLN A 37 5.47 62.72 9.23
CA GLN A 37 5.60 62.32 7.83
C GLN A 37 7.03 62.58 7.34
N HIS A 38 7.54 61.75 6.44
CA HIS A 38 7.69 62.12 5.02
C HIS A 38 8.49 61.08 4.22
N LEU A 39 7.87 60.49 3.18
CA LEU A 39 8.21 60.79 1.77
C LEU A 39 7.33 59.99 0.79
N MET A 40 7.42 60.37 -0.49
CA MET A 40 6.87 59.68 -1.68
C MET A 40 5.35 59.51 -1.80
N ALA A 41 4.70 60.53 -2.38
CA ALA A 41 3.58 60.36 -3.30
C ALA A 41 3.90 61.12 -4.60
N GLY A 42 3.71 60.50 -5.78
CA GLY A 42 4.23 61.06 -7.04
C GLY A 42 3.69 60.48 -8.34
N SER A 43 2.58 61.04 -8.82
CA SER A 43 2.18 61.15 -10.24
C SER A 43 1.71 59.91 -11.03
N ASN A 44 0.47 60.01 -11.53
CA ASN A 44 -0.21 59.08 -12.45
C ASN A 44 0.24 59.22 -13.93
N LYS A 45 0.11 58.15 -14.73
CA LYS A 45 -0.94 58.04 -15.79
C LYS A 45 -0.95 56.70 -16.55
N LEU A 46 -2.12 56.35 -17.08
CA LEU A 46 -2.37 55.19 -17.95
C LEU A 46 -1.99 55.46 -19.41
N ILE A 47 -1.61 54.40 -20.13
CA ILE A 47 -1.91 54.23 -21.57
C ILE A 47 -2.56 52.85 -21.76
N LYS A 48 -3.71 52.78 -22.45
CA LYS A 48 -4.35 51.51 -22.87
C LYS A 48 -3.98 51.20 -24.32
N ILE A 49 -3.48 50.00 -24.60
CA ILE A 49 -3.50 49.40 -25.94
C ILE A 49 -3.99 47.96 -25.84
N LYS A 50 -5.10 47.64 -26.52
CA LYS A 50 -5.50 46.25 -26.83
C LYS A 50 -4.76 45.80 -28.09
N ARG A 51 -4.22 44.57 -28.11
CA ARG A 51 -3.98 43.85 -29.37
C ARG A 51 -4.34 42.36 -29.24
N LYS A 52 -5.01 41.84 -30.26
CA LYS A 52 -5.17 40.40 -30.54
C LYS A 52 -3.94 39.91 -31.31
N LEU A 53 -3.65 38.62 -31.22
CA LEU A 53 -3.27 37.66 -32.29
C LEU A 53 -2.85 36.35 -31.57
N LYS A 54 -3.57 35.24 -31.78
CA LYS A 54 -3.27 34.15 -32.75
C LYS A 54 -1.91 33.46 -32.50
N PRO A 55 -1.89 32.12 -32.31
CA PRO A 55 -0.64 31.36 -32.29
C PRO A 55 -0.04 31.28 -33.70
N VAL A 56 1.29 31.10 -33.76
CA VAL A 56 2.03 30.82 -34.99
C VAL A 56 2.37 29.34 -35.02
N THR A 57 1.82 28.64 -36.01
CA THR A 57 2.35 27.38 -36.53
C THR A 57 3.25 27.69 -37.71
N ASP A 58 4.42 27.05 -37.80
CA ASP A 58 4.96 26.61 -39.09
C ASP A 58 6.17 25.68 -38.89
N TYR A 59 6.23 24.61 -39.69
CA TYR A 59 7.42 24.20 -40.44
C TYR A 59 7.04 23.15 -41.51
N THR A 60 6.53 23.67 -42.63
CA THR A 60 6.73 23.21 -44.02
C THR A 60 6.78 21.71 -44.33
N THR A 61 5.81 21.25 -45.14
CA THR A 61 5.87 20.00 -45.93
C THR A 61 6.66 20.16 -47.23
N THR A 62 7.14 19.04 -47.79
CA THR A 62 7.56 18.93 -49.21
C THR A 62 7.10 17.61 -49.84
N GLU A 63 6.14 17.70 -50.76
CA GLU A 63 5.84 16.72 -51.81
C GLU A 63 6.75 16.98 -53.04
N ALA A 64 6.87 16.16 -54.08
CA ALA A 64 6.79 14.71 -54.29
C ALA A 64 7.20 14.44 -55.76
N THR A 65 7.67 13.24 -56.14
CA THR A 65 7.69 12.82 -57.57
C THR A 65 7.84 11.29 -57.74
N THR A 66 7.46 10.79 -58.92
CA THR A 66 7.17 9.37 -59.22
C THR A 66 8.15 8.71 -60.20
N THR A 67 8.29 7.38 -60.16
CA THR A 67 8.50 6.53 -61.36
C THR A 67 8.14 5.05 -61.12
N ARG A 68 8.23 4.17 -62.14
CA ARG A 68 7.65 2.81 -62.20
C ARG A 68 8.71 1.68 -62.29
N GLU A 69 8.33 0.49 -61.79
CA GLU A 69 8.37 -0.90 -62.38
C GLU A 69 9.00 -1.17 -63.78
N PRO A 70 9.29 -2.44 -64.22
CA PRO A 70 8.85 -3.77 -63.69
C PRO A 70 9.92 -4.94 -63.76
N THR A 71 9.45 -6.21 -63.69
CA THR A 71 10.05 -7.52 -64.17
C THR A 71 11.21 -8.16 -63.38
N THR A 72 11.35 -9.50 -63.18
CA THR A 72 10.50 -10.75 -63.32
C THR A 72 11.07 -11.85 -62.34
N GLU A 73 10.92 -13.19 -62.34
CA GLU A 73 10.40 -14.26 -63.23
C GLU A 73 10.07 -15.58 -62.44
N ILE A 74 9.80 -16.73 -63.12
CA ILE A 74 9.48 -18.07 -62.52
C ILE A 74 10.07 -19.22 -63.38
N PRO A 75 10.36 -20.44 -62.85
CA PRO A 75 9.51 -21.65 -63.05
C PRO A 75 9.47 -22.65 -61.83
N PHE A 76 8.35 -23.26 -61.42
CA PHE A 76 7.61 -24.47 -61.93
C PHE A 76 8.24 -25.89 -61.68
N ASP A 77 7.74 -26.63 -60.66
CA ASP A 77 6.93 -27.90 -60.66
C ASP A 77 7.15 -29.04 -61.72
N PRO A 78 6.53 -30.28 -61.63
CA PRO A 78 5.74 -30.98 -60.58
C PRO A 78 5.97 -32.55 -60.45
N VAL A 79 5.05 -33.32 -59.80
CA VAL A 79 4.50 -34.72 -60.09
C VAL A 79 4.66 -35.89 -59.05
N TYR A 80 3.50 -36.41 -58.53
CA TYR A 80 3.02 -37.80 -58.11
C TYR A 80 4.01 -38.82 -57.40
N GLU A 81 3.68 -39.87 -56.61
CA GLU A 81 2.49 -40.61 -56.06
C GLU A 81 2.90 -41.31 -54.69
N GLY A 82 2.27 -42.28 -53.98
CA GLY A 82 1.06 -43.14 -54.13
C GLY A 82 0.86 -44.22 -53.00
N THR A 83 -0.32 -44.86 -52.96
CA THR A 83 -0.78 -46.18 -52.36
C THR A 83 -0.34 -46.78 -50.97
N THR A 84 -1.28 -46.77 -50.01
CA THR A 84 -1.88 -47.89 -49.18
C THR A 84 -1.10 -48.93 -48.32
N VAL A 85 -1.33 -48.91 -46.98
CA VAL A 85 -2.05 -49.92 -46.10
C VAL A 85 -1.78 -51.46 -46.31
N PRO A 86 -1.39 -52.28 -45.29
CA PRO A 86 -2.33 -52.76 -44.24
C PRO A 86 -1.78 -53.15 -42.82
N HIS A 87 -2.72 -53.45 -41.89
CA HIS A 87 -2.48 -54.05 -40.56
C HIS A 87 -2.59 -55.59 -40.55
N THR A 88 -1.91 -56.29 -39.62
CA THR A 88 -2.60 -57.10 -38.56
C THR A 88 -1.66 -57.67 -37.47
N THR A 89 -2.28 -58.02 -36.35
CA THR A 89 -1.77 -58.49 -35.03
C THR A 89 -1.09 -59.86 -34.97
N LEU A 90 -0.21 -60.08 -33.98
CA LEU A 90 -0.34 -61.14 -32.93
C LEU A 90 0.66 -60.95 -31.75
N THR A 91 0.58 -61.80 -30.72
CA THR A 91 1.13 -61.63 -29.35
C THR A 91 1.88 -62.90 -28.87
N PRO A 92 2.34 -63.05 -27.59
CA PRO A 92 3.27 -62.23 -26.78
C PRO A 92 4.41 -63.08 -26.10
N SER A 93 5.02 -62.54 -25.01
CA SER A 93 5.90 -63.18 -23.99
C SER A 93 7.42 -63.11 -24.25
N THR A 94 8.34 -62.99 -23.27
CA THR A 94 8.29 -63.03 -21.77
C THR A 94 9.25 -62.01 -21.11
N THR A 95 8.87 -61.44 -19.94
CA THR A 95 9.67 -60.99 -18.74
C THR A 95 11.03 -60.25 -18.89
N ASN A 96 11.48 -59.31 -18.04
CA ASN A 96 11.07 -58.78 -16.71
C ASN A 96 11.54 -57.29 -16.60
N ILE A 97 11.11 -56.46 -15.63
CA ILE A 97 11.79 -56.23 -14.32
C ILE A 97 10.90 -55.33 -13.43
N SER A 98 10.98 -55.51 -12.10
CA SER A 98 10.38 -54.70 -11.02
C SER A 98 11.49 -54.03 -10.17
N ALA A 99 11.28 -53.12 -9.21
CA ALA A 99 10.07 -52.63 -8.50
C ALA A 99 10.28 -51.17 -8.03
N ILE A 100 9.32 -50.58 -7.31
CA ILE A 100 9.40 -49.23 -6.70
C ILE A 100 9.67 -49.36 -5.19
N GLY A 101 10.46 -48.45 -4.61
CA GLY A 101 10.70 -48.31 -3.17
C GLY A 101 10.93 -46.85 -2.76
N TYR A 102 10.45 -46.47 -1.57
CA TYR A 102 10.55 -45.12 -0.99
C TYR A 102 11.82 -44.96 -0.13
N VAL A 103 12.22 -43.71 0.17
CA VAL A 103 12.66 -43.29 1.52
C VAL A 103 12.65 -41.75 1.68
N THR A 104 12.70 -41.29 2.93
CA THR A 104 12.59 -39.91 3.43
C THR A 104 13.85 -39.06 3.27
N ILE A 105 13.74 -37.75 3.59
CA ILE A 105 14.88 -36.85 3.86
C ILE A 105 14.67 -36.20 5.24
N GLU A 106 15.66 -36.34 6.12
CA GLU A 106 15.76 -35.61 7.40
C GLU A 106 16.86 -34.52 7.33
N HIS A 107 17.36 -34.05 8.48
CA HIS A 107 18.06 -32.77 8.69
C HIS A 107 19.59 -32.89 8.89
N ILE A 108 20.36 -31.86 8.48
CA ILE A 108 21.62 -31.36 9.11
C ILE A 108 22.89 -32.27 8.92
N PRO A 109 24.19 -31.81 8.93
CA PRO A 109 24.84 -30.49 8.73
C PRO A 109 26.08 -30.45 7.74
N LEU A 110 26.66 -29.25 7.56
CA LEU A 110 28.10 -28.86 7.42
C LEU A 110 29.20 -29.86 6.96
N SER A 111 30.03 -29.46 5.98
CA SER A 111 31.52 -29.32 6.15
C SER A 111 32.23 -28.67 4.93
N THR A 112 33.50 -28.26 5.08
CA THR A 112 34.36 -27.56 4.11
C THR A 112 35.56 -28.40 3.63
N SER A 113 36.09 -28.19 2.40
CA SER A 113 37.56 -28.02 2.15
C SER A 113 37.98 -27.89 0.66
N THR A 114 38.77 -26.84 0.35
CA THR A 114 40.00 -26.77 -0.52
C THR A 114 40.02 -27.31 -1.97
N LEU A 115 40.34 -26.48 -2.98
CA LEU A 115 41.67 -26.25 -3.66
C LEU A 115 42.17 -27.43 -4.54
N THR A 116 42.82 -27.26 -5.71
CA THR A 116 43.23 -26.05 -6.49
C THR A 116 42.96 -26.32 -8.02
N GLU A 117 43.72 -26.11 -9.11
CA GLU A 117 44.99 -25.47 -9.63
C GLU A 117 44.88 -25.52 -11.19
N ILE A 118 45.52 -24.76 -12.10
CA ILE A 118 45.97 -23.34 -12.21
C ILE A 118 46.43 -23.09 -13.70
N ASP A 119 46.74 -21.84 -14.13
CA ASP A 119 47.42 -21.44 -15.41
C ASP A 119 46.70 -21.65 -16.79
N ASN A 120 46.84 -20.80 -17.84
CA ASN A 120 47.30 -19.40 -17.96
C ASN A 120 47.00 -18.76 -19.35
N VAL A 121 46.79 -17.42 -19.40
CA VAL A 121 47.31 -16.43 -20.41
C VAL A 121 46.82 -16.51 -21.88
N GLU A 122 46.49 -15.45 -22.65
CA GLU A 122 46.58 -13.96 -22.51
C GLU A 122 45.40 -13.22 -23.20
N GLU A 123 45.35 -11.88 -23.02
CA GLU A 123 44.64 -10.74 -23.68
C GLU A 123 43.69 -11.00 -24.90
N GLU A 124 42.54 -10.31 -25.07
CA GLU A 124 42.39 -8.83 -25.25
C GLU A 124 40.94 -8.28 -24.95
N GLU A 125 40.82 -6.95 -24.80
CA GLU A 125 39.62 -6.07 -24.75
C GLU A 125 38.47 -6.29 -23.72
N THR A 126 37.77 -5.19 -23.38
CA THR A 126 36.83 -5.07 -22.23
C THR A 126 35.34 -5.11 -22.59
N VAL A 127 34.57 -6.11 -22.12
CA VAL A 127 33.10 -6.08 -21.92
C VAL A 127 32.69 -7.14 -20.86
N SER A 128 31.50 -6.97 -20.22
CA SER A 128 30.83 -7.87 -19.24
C SER A 128 31.32 -7.77 -17.78
N LEU A 129 30.56 -8.12 -16.73
CA LEU A 129 29.33 -8.93 -16.60
C LEU A 129 28.20 -8.25 -15.81
N THR A 130 26.99 -8.19 -16.37
CA THR A 130 25.72 -7.97 -15.63
C THR A 130 24.52 -8.70 -16.29
N SER A 131 24.73 -9.92 -16.79
CA SER A 131 23.75 -10.61 -17.65
C SER A 131 23.35 -12.06 -17.30
N GLU A 132 23.72 -12.60 -16.13
CA GLU A 132 23.15 -13.89 -15.63
C GLU A 132 21.85 -13.71 -14.81
N ARG A 133 20.93 -12.90 -15.36
CA ARG A 133 19.51 -12.85 -14.99
C ARG A 133 18.61 -12.84 -16.23
N ASN A 134 18.97 -13.60 -17.27
CA ASN A 134 18.20 -13.65 -18.53
C ASN A 134 18.14 -15.04 -19.22
N VAL A 135 18.29 -16.16 -18.51
CA VAL A 135 18.02 -17.51 -19.07
C VAL A 135 16.62 -18.02 -18.69
N MET A 136 15.61 -17.23 -19.08
CA MET A 136 14.18 -17.60 -19.12
C MET A 136 13.40 -16.55 -19.98
N LYS A 137 14.03 -16.08 -21.07
CA LYS A 137 13.48 -15.07 -22.00
C LYS A 137 13.65 -15.43 -23.47
N GLU A 138 13.70 -16.72 -23.80
CA GLU A 138 13.61 -17.16 -25.19
C GLU A 138 12.16 -17.51 -25.57
N ARG A 139 11.56 -16.59 -26.33
CA ARG A 139 10.56 -16.83 -27.39
C ARG A 139 9.60 -18.04 -27.18
N PHE A 140 8.74 -17.95 -26.16
CA PHE A 140 7.35 -18.25 -26.48
C PHE A 140 6.91 -17.29 -27.60
N PRO A 141 6.30 -17.76 -28.71
CA PRO A 141 5.70 -16.85 -29.66
C PRO A 141 4.64 -16.00 -28.93
N PRO A 142 4.38 -14.75 -29.35
CA PRO A 142 3.34 -13.95 -28.74
C PRO A 142 2.04 -14.75 -28.82
N ARG A 143 1.48 -15.13 -27.65
CA ARG A 143 0.13 -15.70 -27.60
C ARG A 143 -0.76 -14.67 -28.26
N ARG A 144 -1.31 -15.00 -29.43
CA ARG A 144 -2.35 -14.20 -30.07
C ARG A 144 -3.47 -14.11 -29.05
N PHE A 145 -3.65 -12.95 -28.44
CA PHE A 145 -4.84 -12.66 -27.67
C PHE A 145 -6.02 -12.90 -28.63
N PRO A 146 -6.99 -13.78 -28.30
CA PRO A 146 -8.21 -13.89 -29.08
C PRO A 146 -8.83 -12.50 -29.23
N GLU A 147 -9.28 -12.18 -30.44
CA GLU A 147 -9.57 -10.80 -30.84
C GLU A 147 -10.59 -10.15 -29.90
N VAL A 148 -10.27 -8.95 -29.42
CA VAL A 148 -11.06 -8.25 -28.41
C VAL A 148 -12.31 -7.65 -29.07
N GLN A 149 -13.30 -8.53 -29.29
CA GLN A 149 -14.62 -8.18 -29.80
C GLN A 149 -15.71 -8.85 -28.94
N ARG A 150 -15.62 -8.61 -27.62
CA ARG A 150 -16.76 -8.65 -26.70
C ARG A 150 -17.10 -7.21 -26.30
N ALA A 151 -18.37 -6.94 -25.99
CA ALA A 151 -18.90 -5.59 -25.82
C ALA A 151 -18.15 -4.77 -24.75
N LEU A 152 -18.14 -3.44 -24.92
CA LEU A 152 -17.52 -2.48 -24.00
C LEU A 152 -18.46 -2.02 -22.86
N GLY A 153 -19.69 -2.56 -22.83
CA GLY A 153 -20.69 -2.34 -21.77
C GLY A 153 -20.43 -3.19 -20.51
N LEU A 154 -21.13 -2.86 -19.42
CA LEU A 154 -20.91 -3.46 -18.10
C LEU A 154 -22.02 -4.47 -17.75
N GLY A 155 -22.01 -5.64 -18.40
CA GLY A 155 -22.53 -6.89 -17.81
C GLY A 155 -23.62 -7.65 -18.58
N GLN A 156 -24.35 -8.48 -17.81
CA GLN A 156 -25.38 -9.44 -18.21
C GLN A 156 -24.98 -10.59 -19.16
N LEU A 157 -24.74 -10.35 -20.45
CA LEU A 157 -24.58 -11.42 -21.45
C LEU A 157 -23.17 -12.01 -21.58
N GLY A 158 -22.15 -11.38 -21.02
CA GLY A 158 -20.88 -12.06 -20.80
C GLY A 158 -21.08 -13.17 -19.77
N ARG A 159 -21.38 -14.41 -20.21
CA ARG A 159 -21.71 -15.58 -19.36
C ARG A 159 -20.50 -16.20 -18.64
N ILE A 160 -19.73 -15.28 -18.08
CA ILE A 160 -18.73 -15.47 -17.06
C ILE A 160 -19.40 -15.15 -15.72
N SER A 161 -19.01 -15.82 -14.63
CA SER A 161 -19.46 -15.55 -13.26
C SER A 161 -19.62 -14.05 -13.00
N GLN A 162 -20.80 -13.64 -12.52
CA GLN A 162 -21.14 -12.25 -12.20
C GLN A 162 -21.08 -11.28 -13.41
N GLY A 163 -21.26 -11.77 -14.63
CA GLY A 163 -21.27 -10.95 -15.85
C GLY A 163 -19.88 -10.38 -16.22
N GLY A 164 -18.82 -10.91 -15.62
CA GLY A 164 -17.46 -10.38 -15.71
C GLY A 164 -17.10 -9.32 -14.65
N PHE A 165 -18.01 -8.96 -13.72
CA PHE A 165 -17.64 -8.12 -12.58
C PHE A 165 -16.66 -8.83 -11.64
N PRO A 166 -15.66 -8.13 -11.09
CA PRO A 166 -14.68 -8.75 -10.21
C PRO A 166 -15.28 -9.03 -8.81
N TYR A 167 -15.18 -10.28 -8.34
CA TYR A 167 -15.71 -10.72 -7.04
C TYR A 167 -15.30 -9.83 -5.85
N TRP A 168 -14.08 -9.27 -5.87
CA TRP A 168 -13.57 -8.41 -4.80
C TRP A 168 -14.40 -7.13 -4.61
N LEU A 169 -15.15 -6.70 -5.63
CA LEU A 169 -16.05 -5.55 -5.55
C LEU A 169 -17.19 -5.80 -4.54
N LEU A 170 -17.67 -7.05 -4.46
CA LEU A 170 -18.66 -7.48 -3.48
C LEU A 170 -18.11 -7.54 -2.04
N ASN A 171 -16.78 -7.62 -1.88
CA ASN A 171 -16.11 -7.61 -0.57
C ASN A 171 -15.81 -6.16 -0.12
N LEU A 172 -15.30 -5.31 -1.03
CA LEU A 172 -15.00 -3.91 -0.74
C LEU A 172 -16.26 -3.06 -0.52
N VAL A 173 -17.36 -3.35 -1.21
CA VAL A 173 -18.63 -2.62 -1.06
C VAL A 173 -19.82 -3.62 -1.03
N PRO A 174 -20.05 -4.32 0.09
CA PRO A 174 -21.18 -5.23 0.23
C PRO A 174 -22.47 -4.43 0.46
N ASP A 175 -23.38 -4.47 -0.51
CA ASP A 175 -24.53 -3.57 -0.81
C ASP A 175 -24.38 -2.68 -2.07
N ILE A 176 -23.30 -2.85 -2.85
CA ILE A 176 -23.05 -2.07 -4.08
C ILE A 176 -24.12 -2.27 -5.17
N LYS A 177 -24.78 -1.20 -5.60
CA LYS A 177 -25.85 -1.33 -6.60
C LYS A 177 -25.30 -1.36 -8.02
N LEU A 178 -25.11 -2.57 -8.54
CA LEU A 178 -24.44 -2.81 -9.81
C LEU A 178 -25.31 -2.31 -10.97
N ARG A 179 -24.67 -1.70 -11.97
CA ARG A 179 -25.34 -1.12 -13.16
C ARG A 179 -26.37 -0.03 -12.79
N THR A 180 -26.08 0.77 -11.76
CA THR A 180 -26.88 1.92 -11.32
C THR A 180 -26.01 3.17 -11.12
N ASN A 181 -26.65 4.30 -10.76
CA ASN A 181 -26.00 5.56 -10.43
C ASN A 181 -25.40 5.62 -9.00
N ASP A 182 -25.33 4.49 -8.28
CA ASP A 182 -24.56 4.37 -7.04
C ASP A 182 -23.10 4.78 -7.28
N THR A 183 -22.66 5.86 -6.63
CA THR A 183 -21.32 6.43 -6.83
C THR A 183 -20.24 5.43 -6.47
N ARG A 184 -20.48 4.54 -5.49
CA ARG A 184 -19.51 3.52 -5.06
C ARG A 184 -19.27 2.47 -6.14
N TYR A 185 -20.28 2.19 -6.96
CA TYR A 185 -20.15 1.39 -8.17
C TYR A 185 -19.52 2.18 -9.31
N PHE A 186 -20.04 3.37 -9.58
CA PHE A 186 -19.64 4.15 -10.75
C PHE A 186 -18.17 4.60 -10.68
N GLU A 187 -17.61 4.83 -9.49
CA GLU A 187 -16.17 5.08 -9.28
C GLU A 187 -15.28 3.99 -9.91
N TYR A 188 -15.46 2.71 -9.52
CA TYR A 188 -14.65 1.60 -10.06
C TYR A 188 -14.99 1.29 -11.52
N ALA A 189 -16.25 1.45 -11.92
CA ALA A 189 -16.69 1.29 -13.30
C ALA A 189 -16.04 2.32 -14.23
N GLU A 190 -16.00 3.59 -13.82
CA GLU A 190 -15.34 4.67 -14.56
C GLU A 190 -13.82 4.51 -14.58
N GLU A 191 -13.18 4.09 -13.49
CA GLU A 191 -11.74 3.77 -13.49
C GLU A 191 -11.41 2.66 -14.51
N TYR A 192 -12.15 1.55 -14.47
CA TYR A 192 -12.00 0.44 -15.41
C TYR A 192 -12.22 0.87 -16.87
N LEU A 193 -13.31 1.60 -17.15
CA LEU A 193 -13.61 2.10 -18.49
C LEU A 193 -12.55 3.08 -18.99
N ASN A 194 -12.05 3.99 -18.16
CA ASN A 194 -10.97 4.89 -18.54
C ASN A 194 -9.69 4.14 -18.95
N GLN A 195 -9.32 3.09 -18.20
CA GLN A 195 -8.18 2.23 -18.51
C GLN A 195 -8.41 1.42 -19.80
N LEU A 196 -9.58 0.81 -19.97
CA LEU A 196 -9.94 0.00 -21.13
C LEU A 196 -10.00 0.87 -22.40
N LEU A 197 -10.76 1.96 -22.37
CA LEU A 197 -11.00 2.82 -23.52
C LEU A 197 -9.74 3.55 -23.98
N THR A 198 -8.81 3.88 -23.07
CA THR A 198 -7.50 4.43 -23.42
C THR A 198 -6.69 3.45 -24.29
N ARG A 199 -6.80 2.14 -24.02
CA ARG A 199 -6.15 1.06 -24.81
C ARG A 199 -6.90 0.74 -26.09
N VAL A 200 -8.22 0.92 -26.11
CA VAL A 200 -9.09 0.73 -27.29
C VAL A 200 -9.02 1.92 -28.26
N LYS A 201 -8.70 3.13 -27.78
CA LYS A 201 -8.72 4.38 -28.57
C LYS A 201 -7.92 4.32 -29.89
N PRO A 202 -6.71 3.72 -29.96
CA PRO A 202 -5.99 3.56 -31.23
C PRO A 202 -6.68 2.61 -32.24
N LEU A 203 -7.57 1.73 -31.77
CA LEU A 203 -8.29 0.74 -32.58
C LEU A 203 -9.62 1.26 -33.13
N LEU A 204 -10.04 2.48 -32.78
CA LEU A 204 -11.25 3.13 -33.31
C LEU A 204 -11.09 3.49 -34.79
N ARG A 205 -12.17 3.39 -35.56
CA ARG A 205 -12.12 3.55 -37.02
C ARG A 205 -11.61 4.92 -37.48
N GLY A 206 -11.98 6.00 -36.80
CA GLY A 206 -11.49 7.36 -37.08
C GLY A 206 -9.99 7.54 -36.82
N ASN A 207 -9.38 6.66 -36.00
CA ASN A 207 -7.94 6.61 -35.75
C ASN A 207 -7.22 5.57 -36.65
N GLY A 208 -7.90 5.02 -37.67
CA GLY A 208 -7.37 4.04 -38.62
C GLY A 208 -7.61 2.57 -38.27
N GLY A 209 -8.17 2.27 -37.09
CA GLY A 209 -8.39 0.90 -36.62
C GLY A 209 -9.64 0.20 -37.20
N PRO A 210 -9.98 -1.00 -36.69
CA PRO A 210 -11.14 -1.77 -37.15
C PRO A 210 -12.47 -1.43 -36.45
N ILE A 211 -12.47 -0.80 -35.26
CA ILE A 211 -13.67 -0.67 -34.43
C ILE A 211 -14.56 0.46 -34.95
N VAL A 212 -15.65 0.10 -35.63
CA VAL A 212 -16.63 1.03 -36.24
C VAL A 212 -17.71 1.51 -35.27
N MET A 213 -18.07 0.69 -34.28
CA MET A 213 -19.15 0.93 -33.32
C MET A 213 -18.68 0.55 -31.91
N VAL A 214 -19.13 1.30 -30.91
CA VAL A 214 -18.86 1.07 -29.48
C VAL A 214 -20.18 1.05 -28.74
N GLN A 215 -20.47 -0.07 -28.08
CA GLN A 215 -21.70 -0.25 -27.32
C GLN A 215 -21.58 0.47 -25.97
N VAL A 216 -22.64 1.18 -25.56
CA VAL A 216 -22.70 1.85 -24.25
C VAL A 216 -22.96 0.83 -23.15
N GLU A 217 -24.00 0.01 -23.30
CA GLU A 217 -24.44 -1.00 -22.34
C GLU A 217 -25.20 -2.12 -23.07
N ASN A 218 -25.33 -3.29 -22.44
CA ASN A 218 -25.97 -4.46 -23.04
C ASN A 218 -27.31 -4.82 -22.37
N GLU A 219 -28.38 -4.90 -23.15
CA GLU A 219 -29.74 -5.24 -22.69
C GLU A 219 -30.15 -4.48 -21.42
N TYR A 220 -29.77 -3.20 -21.30
CA TYR A 220 -30.07 -2.45 -20.08
C TYR A 220 -31.58 -2.28 -19.86
N GLY A 221 -32.36 -2.37 -20.94
CA GLY A 221 -33.80 -2.48 -20.90
C GLY A 221 -34.36 -3.74 -20.23
N SER A 222 -33.59 -4.83 -20.19
CA SER A 222 -33.89 -6.06 -19.46
C SER A 222 -33.41 -6.01 -18.00
N PHE A 223 -32.76 -4.92 -17.55
CA PHE A 223 -32.30 -4.76 -16.17
C PHE A 223 -33.30 -3.94 -15.34
N HIS A 224 -33.72 -4.50 -14.20
CA HIS A 224 -34.84 -4.01 -13.39
C HIS A 224 -34.73 -2.54 -12.93
N ALA A 225 -33.52 -1.98 -12.81
CA ALA A 225 -33.30 -0.64 -12.27
C ALA A 225 -33.71 0.51 -13.21
N CYS A 226 -33.63 0.32 -14.54
CA CYS A 226 -33.97 1.34 -15.55
C CYS A 226 -33.31 2.73 -15.32
N ASP A 227 -32.10 2.77 -14.74
CA ASP A 227 -31.44 4.01 -14.31
C ASP A 227 -30.91 4.84 -15.51
N LYS A 228 -31.62 5.93 -15.81
CA LYS A 228 -31.27 6.84 -16.90
C LYS A 228 -30.10 7.77 -16.59
N ASP A 229 -29.80 8.03 -15.31
CA ASP A 229 -28.63 8.83 -14.93
C ASP A 229 -27.36 8.00 -15.05
N TYR A 230 -27.39 6.73 -14.64
CA TYR A 230 -26.34 5.74 -14.91
C TYR A 230 -26.01 5.68 -16.41
N MET A 231 -27.01 5.41 -17.25
CA MET A 231 -26.83 5.32 -18.69
C MET A 231 -26.29 6.62 -19.29
N THR A 232 -26.72 7.78 -18.79
CA THR A 232 -26.23 9.08 -19.25
C THR A 232 -24.76 9.32 -18.85
N LYS A 233 -24.38 8.99 -17.61
CA LYS A 233 -22.98 9.05 -17.15
C LYS A 233 -22.09 8.09 -17.95
N LEU A 234 -22.46 6.80 -18.01
CA LEU A 234 -21.75 5.75 -18.73
C LEU A 234 -21.46 6.15 -20.18
N LYS A 235 -22.50 6.60 -20.90
CA LYS A 235 -22.38 7.12 -22.26
C LYS A 235 -21.42 8.30 -22.35
N ASN A 236 -21.45 9.24 -21.39
CA ASN A 236 -20.53 10.39 -21.38
C ASN A 236 -19.08 9.98 -21.13
N THR A 237 -18.82 9.08 -20.17
CA THR A 237 -17.49 8.51 -19.89
C THR A 237 -16.92 7.83 -21.13
N ILE A 238 -17.73 7.03 -21.83
CA ILE A 238 -17.34 6.39 -23.10
C ILE A 238 -17.11 7.43 -24.21
N GLN A 239 -18.00 8.41 -24.34
CA GLN A 239 -17.94 9.48 -25.35
C GLN A 239 -16.66 10.32 -25.25
N ASN A 240 -16.13 10.55 -24.05
CA ASN A 240 -14.88 11.28 -23.81
C ASN A 240 -13.65 10.62 -24.46
N HIS A 241 -13.63 9.29 -24.56
CA HIS A 241 -12.54 8.55 -25.21
C HIS A 241 -12.77 8.35 -26.71
N VAL A 242 -14.01 8.00 -27.08
CA VAL A 242 -14.38 7.66 -28.46
C VAL A 242 -14.44 8.89 -29.36
N GLY A 243 -14.98 10.01 -28.86
CA GLY A 243 -15.26 11.19 -29.67
C GLY A 243 -16.12 10.85 -30.89
N THR A 244 -15.73 11.35 -32.07
CA THR A 244 -16.37 11.02 -33.36
C THR A 244 -15.70 9.84 -34.08
N ASN A 245 -14.83 9.07 -33.42
CA ASN A 245 -13.99 8.06 -34.08
C ASN A 245 -14.64 6.67 -34.21
N ALA A 246 -15.76 6.44 -33.54
CA ALA A 246 -16.67 5.31 -33.74
C ALA A 246 -18.10 5.74 -33.33
N LEU A 247 -19.12 5.04 -33.81
CA LEU A 247 -20.52 5.32 -33.45
C LEU A 247 -20.87 4.69 -32.09
N LEU A 248 -21.44 5.46 -31.17
CA LEU A 248 -22.00 4.93 -29.92
C LEU A 248 -23.40 4.34 -30.16
N TYR A 249 -23.71 3.20 -29.54
CA TYR A 249 -25.02 2.54 -29.67
C TYR A 249 -25.48 1.80 -28.40
N THR A 250 -26.77 1.47 -28.30
CA THR A 250 -27.33 0.52 -27.31
C THR A 250 -27.97 -0.68 -28.01
N THR A 251 -27.99 -1.83 -27.33
CA THR A 251 -28.67 -3.06 -27.77
C THR A 251 -29.69 -3.43 -26.71
N ASP A 252 -30.95 -3.63 -27.11
CA ASP A 252 -32.04 -3.97 -26.21
C ASP A 252 -33.07 -4.88 -26.91
N GLY A 253 -33.61 -5.85 -26.17
CA GLY A 253 -34.51 -6.87 -26.70
C GLY A 253 -35.78 -6.30 -27.33
N SER A 254 -36.31 -7.01 -28.34
CA SER A 254 -37.42 -6.57 -29.18
C SER A 254 -38.81 -6.52 -28.50
N TYR A 255 -38.94 -5.72 -27.44
CA TYR A 255 -40.19 -5.43 -26.74
C TYR A 255 -40.19 -4.01 -26.14
N ARG A 256 -41.37 -3.36 -26.10
CA ARG A 256 -41.52 -1.94 -25.72
C ARG A 256 -41.06 -1.57 -24.31
N GLN A 257 -40.86 -2.53 -23.41
CA GLN A 257 -40.35 -2.25 -22.06
C GLN A 257 -38.82 -2.05 -22.08
N ALA A 258 -38.08 -2.94 -22.74
CA ALA A 258 -36.62 -2.80 -22.84
C ALA A 258 -36.23 -1.52 -23.57
N LEU A 259 -36.83 -1.26 -24.73
CA LEU A 259 -36.57 -0.05 -25.53
C LEU A 259 -36.99 1.27 -24.86
N ARG A 260 -37.75 1.25 -23.75
CA ARG A 260 -37.93 2.44 -22.89
C ARG A 260 -36.73 2.67 -21.97
N CYS A 261 -36.15 1.59 -21.44
CA CYS A 261 -35.16 1.63 -20.36
C CYS A 261 -33.71 1.66 -20.85
N GLY A 262 -33.35 0.93 -21.90
CA GLY A 262 -31.97 0.89 -22.40
C GLY A 262 -31.50 2.11 -23.22
N PRO A 263 -32.24 2.58 -24.23
CA PRO A 263 -31.78 3.68 -25.09
C PRO A 263 -31.43 4.98 -24.35
N VAL A 264 -30.33 5.61 -24.75
CA VAL A 264 -29.78 6.83 -24.13
C VAL A 264 -29.46 7.90 -25.19
N SER A 265 -29.82 9.15 -24.90
CA SER A 265 -29.69 10.26 -25.85
C SER A 265 -28.24 10.52 -26.28
N GLY A 266 -27.99 10.48 -27.58
CA GLY A 266 -26.66 10.62 -28.20
C GLY A 266 -25.97 9.30 -28.55
N ALA A 267 -26.58 8.15 -28.24
CA ALA A 267 -26.22 6.85 -28.82
C ALA A 267 -27.34 6.38 -29.77
N TYR A 268 -26.98 5.62 -30.81
CA TYR A 268 -27.94 5.05 -31.76
C TYR A 268 -28.65 3.84 -31.13
N ALA A 269 -29.98 3.83 -31.08
CA ALA A 269 -30.70 2.71 -30.47
C ALA A 269 -30.86 1.56 -31.48
N THR A 270 -30.35 0.38 -31.12
CA THR A 270 -30.46 -0.86 -31.90
C THR A 270 -31.23 -1.92 -31.12
N ILE A 271 -31.59 -3.01 -31.80
CA ILE A 271 -32.46 -4.05 -31.26
C ILE A 271 -31.77 -5.40 -31.38
N ASP A 272 -32.10 -6.36 -30.50
CA ASP A 272 -31.74 -7.76 -30.66
C ASP A 272 -32.99 -8.65 -30.82
N PHE A 273 -32.83 -9.79 -31.49
CA PHE A 273 -33.83 -10.85 -31.58
C PHE A 273 -33.30 -12.13 -32.24
N GLY A 274 -33.80 -13.27 -31.79
CA GLY A 274 -33.52 -14.60 -32.34
C GLY A 274 -34.59 -15.12 -33.32
N THR A 275 -34.47 -16.39 -33.71
CA THR A 275 -35.22 -17.04 -34.80
C THR A 275 -36.71 -17.33 -34.55
N SER A 276 -37.27 -16.85 -33.44
CA SER A 276 -38.66 -17.07 -33.00
C SER A 276 -39.60 -15.89 -33.27
N SER A 277 -39.09 -14.83 -33.91
CA SER A 277 -39.75 -13.51 -34.02
C SER A 277 -40.01 -13.07 -35.47
N ASN A 278 -40.73 -11.97 -35.67
CA ASN A 278 -41.01 -11.41 -37.00
C ASN A 278 -40.10 -10.21 -37.29
N VAL A 279 -39.19 -10.35 -38.25
CA VAL A 279 -38.16 -9.34 -38.60
C VAL A 279 -38.79 -7.96 -38.85
N THR A 280 -39.85 -7.92 -39.65
CA THR A 280 -40.53 -6.66 -40.02
C THR A 280 -41.18 -5.99 -38.79
N GLN A 281 -41.78 -6.74 -37.88
CA GLN A 281 -42.36 -6.20 -36.65
C GLN A 281 -41.28 -5.69 -35.68
N ASN A 282 -40.17 -6.42 -35.54
CA ASN A 282 -39.04 -6.00 -34.69
C ASN A 282 -38.43 -4.69 -35.21
N PHE A 283 -38.23 -4.57 -36.53
CA PHE A 283 -37.70 -3.33 -37.12
C PHE A 283 -38.72 -2.18 -37.14
N ASN A 284 -40.03 -2.45 -37.24
CA ASN A 284 -41.05 -1.43 -37.00
C ASN A 284 -41.03 -0.93 -35.54
N LEU A 285 -40.80 -1.82 -34.58
CA LEU A 285 -40.63 -1.46 -33.17
C LEU A 285 -39.34 -0.65 -32.94
N MET A 286 -38.21 -1.03 -33.55
CA MET A 286 -36.98 -0.22 -33.56
C MET A 286 -37.28 1.21 -34.04
N ARG A 287 -38.11 1.38 -35.09
CA ARG A 287 -38.51 2.69 -35.62
C ARG A 287 -39.41 3.54 -34.71
N GLU A 288 -40.01 2.97 -33.66
CA GLU A 288 -40.71 3.75 -32.63
C GLU A 288 -39.73 4.55 -31.75
N PHE A 289 -38.49 4.06 -31.61
CA PHE A 289 -37.46 4.63 -30.73
C PHE A 289 -36.29 5.27 -31.51
N GLU A 290 -35.96 4.75 -32.70
CA GLU A 290 -34.93 5.25 -33.60
C GLU A 290 -35.50 5.45 -35.02
N PRO A 291 -36.19 6.57 -35.31
CA PRO A 291 -36.99 6.73 -36.54
C PRO A 291 -36.19 6.86 -37.85
N LYS A 292 -34.85 6.92 -37.80
CA LYS A 292 -33.96 7.16 -38.96
C LYS A 292 -32.69 6.31 -38.84
N GLY A 293 -31.81 6.35 -39.85
CA GLY A 293 -30.57 5.55 -39.88
C GLY A 293 -30.77 4.11 -40.39
N PRO A 294 -29.75 3.24 -40.35
CA PRO A 294 -29.84 1.85 -40.81
C PRO A 294 -30.75 0.99 -39.92
N LEU A 295 -31.31 -0.09 -40.47
CA LEU A 295 -31.85 -1.17 -39.62
C LEU A 295 -30.68 -2.00 -39.10
N VAL A 296 -30.68 -2.32 -37.80
CA VAL A 296 -29.57 -3.06 -37.16
C VAL A 296 -30.16 -4.08 -36.19
N ASN A 297 -29.90 -5.37 -36.42
CA ASN A 297 -29.98 -6.39 -35.37
C ASN A 297 -28.56 -6.59 -34.80
N SER A 298 -28.35 -6.13 -33.57
CA SER A 298 -27.03 -6.12 -32.93
C SER A 298 -26.68 -7.44 -32.25
N GLU A 299 -27.66 -8.30 -31.96
CA GLU A 299 -27.43 -9.68 -31.52
C GLU A 299 -28.50 -10.60 -32.14
N PHE A 300 -28.20 -11.09 -33.36
CA PHE A 300 -29.00 -12.14 -33.99
C PHE A 300 -28.55 -13.50 -33.48
N TYR A 301 -29.39 -14.14 -32.68
CA TYR A 301 -29.10 -15.43 -32.05
C TYR A 301 -29.25 -16.60 -33.04
N PRO A 302 -28.16 -17.30 -33.45
CA PRO A 302 -28.21 -18.45 -34.34
C PRO A 302 -28.35 -19.78 -33.56
N GLY A 303 -28.53 -19.69 -32.24
CA GLY A 303 -28.46 -20.77 -31.27
C GLY A 303 -28.75 -20.19 -29.88
N TRP A 304 -28.56 -20.99 -28.83
CA TRP A 304 -28.79 -20.57 -27.44
C TRP A 304 -27.82 -21.29 -26.49
N LEU A 305 -27.70 -20.78 -25.27
CA LEU A 305 -26.91 -21.42 -24.21
C LEU A 305 -27.59 -22.68 -23.67
N SER A 306 -26.87 -23.44 -22.83
CA SER A 306 -27.48 -24.47 -21.99
C SER A 306 -26.85 -24.51 -20.60
N HIS A 307 -27.64 -24.97 -19.63
CA HIS A 307 -27.32 -25.11 -18.22
C HIS A 307 -27.05 -26.58 -17.82
N TRP A 308 -26.69 -26.81 -16.56
CA TRP A 308 -26.69 -28.16 -16.00
C TRP A 308 -28.12 -28.71 -15.82
N GLU A 309 -28.26 -30.03 -15.95
CA GLU A 309 -29.51 -30.81 -15.82
C GLU A 309 -30.54 -30.69 -16.98
N GLU A 310 -30.28 -29.88 -18.00
CA GLU A 310 -31.12 -29.77 -19.22
C GLU A 310 -30.49 -30.38 -20.49
N PRO A 311 -31.28 -30.68 -21.54
CA PRO A 311 -30.76 -31.06 -22.85
C PRO A 311 -30.01 -29.89 -23.51
N PHE A 312 -28.98 -30.20 -24.30
CA PHE A 312 -28.25 -29.18 -25.06
C PHE A 312 -29.15 -28.57 -26.17
N GLU A 313 -29.28 -27.24 -26.17
CA GLU A 313 -30.15 -26.49 -27.07
C GLU A 313 -29.71 -26.53 -28.55
N ARG A 314 -30.67 -26.60 -29.47
CA ARG A 314 -30.40 -26.71 -30.93
C ARG A 314 -31.43 -25.94 -31.76
N VAL A 315 -30.94 -25.05 -32.62
CA VAL A 315 -31.75 -24.18 -33.50
C VAL A 315 -31.57 -24.60 -34.97
N GLU A 316 -32.68 -24.92 -35.63
CA GLU A 316 -32.72 -25.33 -37.03
C GLU A 316 -32.06 -24.30 -37.97
N THR A 317 -31.06 -24.74 -38.73
CA THR A 317 -30.36 -23.94 -39.75
C THR A 317 -31.31 -23.22 -40.70
N LEU A 318 -32.45 -23.82 -41.08
CA LEU A 318 -33.44 -23.22 -41.99
C LEU A 318 -34.14 -21.98 -41.41
N LYS A 319 -34.38 -21.95 -40.08
CA LYS A 319 -34.97 -20.78 -39.42
C LYS A 319 -34.00 -19.60 -39.41
N ILE A 320 -32.72 -19.89 -39.13
CA ILE A 320 -31.62 -18.92 -39.10
C ILE A 320 -31.40 -18.33 -40.50
N THR A 321 -31.25 -19.20 -41.52
CA THR A 321 -30.96 -18.75 -42.89
C THR A 321 -32.11 -17.96 -43.48
N LYS A 322 -33.37 -18.36 -43.23
CA LYS A 322 -34.56 -17.61 -43.66
C LYS A 322 -34.59 -16.21 -43.06
N MET A 323 -34.41 -16.06 -41.75
CA MET A 323 -34.47 -14.73 -41.11
C MET A 323 -33.26 -13.86 -41.43
N LEU A 324 -32.08 -14.46 -41.67
CA LEU A 324 -30.93 -13.74 -42.20
C LEU A 324 -31.19 -13.21 -43.62
N ASP A 325 -31.82 -14.02 -44.49
CA ASP A 325 -32.24 -13.62 -45.84
C ASP A 325 -33.25 -12.46 -45.77
N GLU A 326 -34.24 -12.55 -44.88
CA GLU A 326 -35.25 -11.49 -44.65
C GLU A 326 -34.57 -10.19 -44.16
N MET A 327 -33.70 -10.24 -43.14
CA MET A 327 -32.98 -9.07 -42.64
C MET A 327 -32.09 -8.41 -43.72
N LEU A 328 -31.29 -9.20 -44.44
CA LEU A 328 -30.40 -8.66 -45.47
C LEU A 328 -31.17 -8.14 -46.69
N SER A 329 -32.33 -8.74 -47.02
CA SER A 329 -33.21 -8.22 -48.08
C SER A 329 -33.81 -6.84 -47.76
N LEU A 330 -33.96 -6.50 -46.48
CA LEU A 330 -34.38 -5.18 -46.01
C LEU A 330 -33.21 -4.17 -45.90
N GLY A 331 -31.98 -4.59 -46.27
CA GLY A 331 -30.78 -3.78 -46.12
C GLY A 331 -30.33 -3.59 -44.66
N ALA A 332 -30.76 -4.48 -43.75
CA ALA A 332 -30.36 -4.39 -42.35
C ALA A 332 -28.90 -4.88 -42.13
N SER A 333 -28.21 -4.24 -41.20
CA SER A 333 -26.97 -4.76 -40.63
C SER A 333 -27.28 -5.82 -39.57
N VAL A 334 -26.48 -6.88 -39.51
CA VAL A 334 -26.69 -8.01 -38.61
C VAL A 334 -25.35 -8.42 -37.99
N ASN A 335 -25.29 -8.51 -36.67
CA ASN A 335 -24.21 -9.16 -35.93
C ASN A 335 -24.70 -10.51 -35.38
N MET A 336 -23.86 -11.56 -35.45
CA MET A 336 -24.26 -12.93 -35.10
C MET A 336 -23.73 -13.31 -33.72
N TYR A 337 -24.65 -13.43 -32.75
CA TYR A 337 -24.31 -13.70 -31.36
C TYR A 337 -24.79 -15.11 -30.94
N MET A 338 -23.94 -16.13 -30.80
CA MET A 338 -22.50 -16.20 -31.04
C MET A 338 -22.19 -16.80 -32.41
N PHE A 339 -21.22 -16.25 -33.14
CA PHE A 339 -20.70 -16.86 -34.37
C PHE A 339 -19.76 -18.05 -34.11
N TYR A 340 -19.08 -18.04 -32.96
CA TYR A 340 -18.15 -19.08 -32.50
C TYR A 340 -18.52 -19.51 -31.09
N GLY A 341 -18.77 -20.82 -30.92
CA GLY A 341 -18.91 -21.47 -29.62
C GLY A 341 -17.58 -21.49 -28.89
N GLY A 342 -17.60 -21.52 -27.56
CA GLY A 342 -16.36 -21.53 -26.76
C GLY A 342 -16.47 -22.37 -25.51
N THR A 343 -15.52 -22.21 -24.60
CA THR A 343 -15.48 -22.91 -23.31
C THR A 343 -15.39 -21.89 -22.17
N ASN A 344 -16.19 -22.10 -21.12
CA ASN A 344 -16.07 -21.39 -19.85
C ASN A 344 -14.93 -22.04 -19.02
N PHE A 345 -13.68 -21.76 -19.40
CA PHE A 345 -12.49 -22.37 -18.81
C PHE A 345 -12.37 -22.17 -17.29
N ALA A 346 -11.84 -23.19 -16.60
CA ALA A 346 -11.73 -23.24 -15.14
C ALA A 346 -13.09 -22.95 -14.45
N PHE A 347 -13.11 -22.13 -13.40
CA PHE A 347 -14.33 -21.75 -12.68
C PHE A 347 -14.90 -20.42 -13.20
N SER A 348 -14.96 -20.24 -14.52
CA SER A 348 -15.47 -18.99 -15.11
C SER A 348 -16.96 -19.00 -15.43
N SER A 349 -17.65 -20.15 -15.43
CA SER A 349 -19.07 -20.24 -15.77
C SER A 349 -19.97 -19.33 -14.91
N GLY A 350 -21.01 -18.79 -15.54
CA GLY A 350 -22.06 -18.00 -14.91
C GLY A 350 -23.21 -18.85 -14.36
N ALA A 351 -24.31 -18.17 -14.05
CA ALA A 351 -25.59 -18.77 -13.71
C ALA A 351 -26.72 -17.78 -14.03
N ASN A 352 -27.87 -18.32 -14.43
CA ASN A 352 -29.07 -17.53 -14.66
C ASN A 352 -30.05 -17.68 -13.50
N ILE A 353 -30.93 -16.69 -13.28
CA ILE A 353 -31.97 -16.76 -12.25
C ILE A 353 -33.28 -16.12 -12.72
N PHE A 354 -34.23 -16.98 -13.08
CA PHE A 354 -35.62 -16.59 -13.36
C PHE A 354 -36.49 -17.12 -12.23
N GLU A 355 -37.39 -18.07 -12.50
CA GLU A 355 -38.12 -18.77 -11.43
C GLU A 355 -37.20 -19.65 -10.56
N ASN A 356 -36.10 -20.15 -11.13
CA ASN A 356 -35.09 -21.00 -10.48
C ASN A 356 -33.68 -20.51 -10.84
N TYR A 357 -32.69 -20.91 -10.04
CA TYR A 357 -31.26 -20.71 -10.32
C TYR A 357 -30.74 -21.84 -11.21
N THR A 358 -30.18 -21.53 -12.37
CA THR A 358 -29.66 -22.50 -13.34
C THR A 358 -28.19 -22.18 -13.67
N PRO A 359 -27.21 -22.96 -13.17
CA PRO A 359 -25.79 -22.71 -13.45
C PRO A 359 -25.43 -23.07 -14.90
N ASP A 360 -24.61 -22.23 -15.54
CA ASP A 360 -24.21 -22.41 -16.95
C ASP A 360 -23.25 -23.61 -17.12
N LEU A 361 -23.30 -24.27 -18.29
CA LEU A 361 -22.35 -25.33 -18.62
C LEU A 361 -20.92 -24.81 -18.81
N THR A 362 -19.95 -25.72 -18.66
CA THR A 362 -18.54 -25.49 -19.03
C THR A 362 -18.37 -25.36 -20.54
N SER A 363 -19.11 -26.13 -21.34
CA SER A 363 -19.20 -25.93 -22.79
C SER A 363 -20.13 -24.76 -23.07
N TYR A 364 -19.67 -23.84 -23.91
CA TYR A 364 -20.42 -22.69 -24.42
C TYR A 364 -20.47 -22.76 -25.96
N ASP A 365 -20.65 -23.97 -26.52
CA ASP A 365 -20.81 -24.22 -27.97
C ASP A 365 -21.96 -23.40 -28.58
N TYR A 366 -22.98 -23.05 -27.78
CA TYR A 366 -24.10 -22.16 -28.11
C TYR A 366 -24.90 -22.57 -29.37
N ASP A 367 -24.72 -23.81 -29.87
CA ASP A 367 -25.14 -24.24 -31.21
C ASP A 367 -24.66 -23.28 -32.32
N ALA A 368 -23.48 -22.70 -32.16
CA ALA A 368 -22.96 -21.64 -33.01
C ALA A 368 -22.57 -22.13 -34.44
N PRO A 369 -22.48 -21.21 -35.42
CA PRO A 369 -21.97 -21.50 -36.76
C PRO A 369 -20.58 -22.18 -36.76
N LEU A 370 -19.67 -21.76 -35.89
CA LEU A 370 -18.43 -22.47 -35.59
C LEU A 370 -18.53 -23.18 -34.23
N SER A 371 -18.17 -24.47 -34.17
CA SER A 371 -18.23 -25.25 -32.92
C SER A 371 -17.27 -24.73 -31.85
N GLU A 372 -17.42 -25.19 -30.61
CA GLU A 372 -16.44 -25.00 -29.51
C GLU A 372 -14.98 -25.32 -29.90
N ALA A 373 -14.76 -26.28 -30.82
CA ALA A 373 -13.45 -26.66 -31.33
C ALA A 373 -12.99 -25.89 -32.59
N GLY A 374 -13.79 -24.92 -33.07
CA GLY A 374 -13.52 -24.10 -34.26
C GLY A 374 -13.93 -24.73 -35.59
N ASP A 375 -14.74 -25.80 -35.58
CA ASP A 375 -15.15 -26.49 -36.81
C ASP A 375 -16.21 -25.71 -37.58
N LEU A 376 -16.11 -25.74 -38.91
CA LEU A 376 -17.19 -25.31 -39.80
C LEU A 376 -18.37 -26.27 -39.67
N THR A 377 -19.46 -25.84 -39.05
CA THR A 377 -20.70 -26.65 -39.00
C THR A 377 -21.48 -26.56 -40.32
N ALA A 378 -22.47 -27.43 -40.53
CA ALA A 378 -23.43 -27.27 -41.62
C ALA A 378 -24.14 -25.89 -41.58
N LYS A 379 -24.33 -25.32 -40.39
CA LYS A 379 -24.93 -23.99 -40.17
C LYS A 379 -24.04 -22.87 -40.72
N TYR A 380 -22.71 -22.94 -40.55
CA TYR A 380 -21.76 -22.01 -41.19
C TYR A 380 -21.90 -22.01 -42.72
N HIS A 381 -21.96 -23.19 -43.34
CA HIS A 381 -22.01 -23.29 -44.80
C HIS A 381 -23.29 -22.70 -45.40
N GLU A 382 -24.46 -22.92 -44.80
CA GLU A 382 -25.70 -22.29 -45.29
C GLU A 382 -25.75 -20.79 -45.00
N ILE A 383 -25.25 -20.32 -43.85
CA ILE A 383 -25.09 -18.87 -43.56
C ILE A 383 -24.20 -18.20 -44.61
N LYS A 384 -23.07 -18.82 -44.98
CA LYS A 384 -22.16 -18.32 -46.01
C LYS A 384 -22.87 -18.17 -47.37
N LYS A 385 -23.76 -19.11 -47.74
CA LYS A 385 -24.58 -18.99 -48.96
C LYS A 385 -25.54 -17.80 -48.91
N ILE A 386 -26.22 -17.56 -47.78
CA ILE A 386 -27.13 -16.42 -47.65
C ILE A 386 -26.38 -15.09 -47.79
N ILE A 387 -25.27 -14.92 -47.07
CA ILE A 387 -24.43 -13.71 -47.14
C ILE A 387 -23.96 -13.45 -48.59
N SER A 388 -23.60 -14.51 -49.35
CA SER A 388 -23.11 -14.39 -50.73
C SER A 388 -24.11 -13.81 -51.73
N LYS A 389 -25.41 -13.75 -51.40
CA LYS A 389 -26.43 -13.07 -52.22
C LYS A 389 -26.32 -11.54 -52.15
N TYR A 390 -25.78 -11.00 -51.06
CA TYR A 390 -25.84 -9.58 -50.71
C TYR A 390 -24.45 -8.92 -50.64
N LEU A 391 -23.41 -9.67 -50.29
CA LEU A 391 -22.05 -9.17 -50.08
C LEU A 391 -21.01 -10.05 -50.79
N PRO A 392 -19.95 -9.47 -51.37
CA PRO A 392 -18.84 -10.25 -51.92
C PRO A 392 -18.11 -10.98 -50.79
N ILE A 393 -17.93 -12.30 -50.94
CA ILE A 393 -17.19 -13.11 -49.98
C ILE A 393 -15.76 -13.31 -50.50
N PRO A 394 -14.72 -12.97 -49.71
CA PRO A 394 -13.34 -13.18 -50.13
C PRO A 394 -12.99 -14.67 -50.12
N ASP A 395 -12.27 -15.12 -51.15
CA ASP A 395 -11.78 -16.49 -51.25
C ASP A 395 -10.41 -16.59 -50.58
N ILE A 396 -10.41 -17.04 -49.32
CA ILE A 396 -9.23 -17.13 -48.45
C ILE A 396 -9.18 -18.55 -47.86
N PRO A 397 -8.01 -19.23 -47.86
CA PRO A 397 -7.85 -20.54 -47.24
C PRO A 397 -8.24 -20.52 -45.76
N ILE A 398 -9.17 -21.39 -45.37
CA ILE A 398 -9.59 -21.57 -43.97
C ILE A 398 -8.65 -22.59 -43.31
N PRO A 399 -8.01 -22.28 -42.17
CA PRO A 399 -7.15 -23.23 -41.47
C PRO A 399 -7.98 -24.34 -40.83
N ILE A 400 -7.51 -25.58 -40.94
CA ILE A 400 -8.12 -26.76 -40.31
C ILE A 400 -7.31 -27.11 -39.05
N ALA A 401 -7.98 -27.19 -37.90
CA ALA A 401 -7.34 -27.57 -36.64
C ALA A 401 -7.17 -29.10 -36.54
N SER A 402 -5.92 -29.57 -36.38
CA SER A 402 -5.63 -30.97 -36.12
C SER A 402 -6.18 -31.41 -34.76
N LYS A 403 -6.99 -32.47 -34.76
CA LYS A 403 -7.61 -33.05 -33.55
C LYS A 403 -7.31 -34.55 -33.47
N GLY A 404 -7.11 -35.05 -32.25
CA GLY A 404 -6.82 -36.46 -31.99
C GLY A 404 -7.80 -37.05 -30.97
N ASN A 405 -8.24 -38.29 -31.21
CA ASN A 405 -8.92 -39.10 -30.21
C ASN A 405 -7.86 -39.92 -29.47
N TYR A 406 -7.59 -39.57 -28.20
CA TYR A 406 -6.56 -40.22 -27.37
C TYR A 406 -7.07 -41.48 -26.63
N GLY A 407 -8.32 -41.89 -26.85
CA GLY A 407 -8.91 -43.07 -26.23
C GLY A 407 -9.27 -42.87 -24.75
N THR A 408 -9.45 -43.97 -24.02
CA THR A 408 -9.85 -43.98 -22.60
C THR A 408 -8.64 -43.99 -21.68
N VAL A 409 -8.56 -43.02 -20.76
CA VAL A 409 -7.54 -42.99 -19.70
C VAL A 409 -8.12 -43.60 -18.42
N THR A 410 -7.41 -44.56 -17.82
CA THR A 410 -7.82 -45.16 -16.54
C THR A 410 -7.33 -44.31 -15.37
N MET A 411 -8.25 -43.58 -14.74
CA MET A 411 -7.95 -42.79 -13.53
C MET A 411 -7.72 -43.69 -12.32
N ARG A 412 -6.90 -43.22 -11.36
CA ARG A 412 -6.67 -43.87 -10.06
C ARG A 412 -6.81 -42.81 -8.95
N PRO A 413 -7.39 -43.14 -7.78
CA PRO A 413 -7.40 -42.22 -6.64
C PRO A 413 -5.97 -42.00 -6.13
N ILE A 414 -5.68 -40.77 -5.69
CA ILE A 414 -4.36 -40.37 -5.19
C ILE A 414 -4.44 -39.87 -3.74
N LEU A 415 -5.46 -39.06 -3.40
CA LEU A 415 -5.63 -38.44 -2.08
C LEU A 415 -7.12 -38.06 -1.88
N ASN A 416 -7.62 -38.01 -0.65
CA ASN A 416 -8.97 -37.52 -0.34
C ASN A 416 -8.89 -36.06 0.16
N LEU A 417 -9.79 -35.20 -0.32
CA LEU A 417 -9.82 -33.76 0.02
C LEU A 417 -9.93 -33.50 1.53
N PHE A 418 -10.54 -34.40 2.29
CA PHE A 418 -10.67 -34.26 3.74
C PHE A 418 -9.44 -34.72 4.53
N ASP A 419 -8.46 -35.38 3.90
CA ASP A 419 -7.22 -35.81 4.55
C ASP A 419 -6.39 -34.60 5.01
N PRO A 420 -5.72 -34.64 6.17
CA PRO A 420 -4.84 -33.55 6.63
C PRO A 420 -3.82 -33.12 5.58
N GLN A 421 -3.24 -34.06 4.83
CA GLN A 421 -2.28 -33.77 3.76
C GLN A 421 -2.92 -32.98 2.60
N ALA A 422 -4.17 -33.25 2.24
CA ALA A 422 -4.89 -32.49 1.21
C ALA A 422 -5.21 -31.08 1.69
N ARG A 423 -5.63 -30.94 2.95
CA ARG A 423 -5.88 -29.64 3.60
C ARG A 423 -4.62 -28.77 3.62
N THR A 424 -3.46 -29.35 3.94
CA THR A 424 -2.18 -28.62 3.92
C THR A 424 -1.71 -28.29 2.49
N LEU A 425 -2.02 -29.13 1.50
CA LEU A 425 -1.56 -28.93 0.11
C LEU A 425 -2.44 -27.96 -0.69
N PHE A 426 -3.75 -27.90 -0.41
CA PHE A 426 -4.73 -27.14 -1.21
C PHE A 426 -5.49 -26.07 -0.40
N GLY A 427 -5.39 -26.05 0.93
CA GLY A 427 -6.03 -25.04 1.77
C GLY A 427 -5.31 -23.70 1.69
N THR A 428 -6.00 -22.67 1.21
CA THR A 428 -5.45 -21.30 1.01
C THR A 428 -5.77 -20.34 2.17
N VAL A 429 -6.81 -20.63 2.95
CA VAL A 429 -7.24 -19.84 4.11
C VAL A 429 -7.92 -20.77 5.12
N SER A 430 -7.74 -20.49 6.42
CA SER A 430 -8.37 -21.20 7.53
C SER A 430 -8.61 -20.22 8.67
N VAL A 431 -9.86 -20.11 9.13
CA VAL A 431 -10.27 -19.17 10.19
C VAL A 431 -11.25 -19.85 11.15
N GLN A 432 -11.30 -19.39 12.39
CA GLN A 432 -12.37 -19.72 13.33
C GLN A 432 -13.30 -18.52 13.47
N ALA A 433 -14.61 -18.76 13.35
CA ALA A 433 -15.64 -17.73 13.44
C ALA A 433 -16.87 -18.29 14.18
N LYS A 434 -17.71 -17.41 14.72
CA LYS A 434 -18.96 -17.81 15.40
C LYS A 434 -20.11 -18.07 14.43
N GLU A 435 -20.05 -17.44 13.27
CA GLU A 435 -20.98 -17.62 12.15
C GLU A 435 -20.18 -18.07 10.92
N PRO A 436 -20.76 -18.85 9.98
CA PRO A 436 -20.06 -19.27 8.75
C PRO A 436 -19.58 -18.06 7.93
N PRO A 437 -18.26 -17.88 7.73
CA PRO A 437 -17.73 -16.77 6.92
C PRO A 437 -18.03 -16.99 5.44
N THR A 438 -18.09 -15.92 4.65
CA THR A 438 -18.49 -16.02 3.23
C THR A 438 -17.28 -16.24 2.32
N PHE A 439 -17.49 -16.74 1.09
CA PHE A 439 -16.43 -16.79 0.06
C PHE A 439 -15.76 -15.41 -0.09
N GLU A 440 -16.55 -14.34 -0.10
CA GLU A 440 -16.08 -12.96 -0.21
C GLU A 440 -15.24 -12.53 1.01
N ALA A 441 -15.69 -12.82 2.24
CA ALA A 441 -14.98 -12.51 3.47
C ALA A 441 -13.72 -13.38 3.69
N LEU A 442 -13.68 -14.57 3.09
CA LEU A 442 -12.50 -15.43 3.00
C LEU A 442 -11.54 -15.00 1.87
N ASN A 443 -11.90 -13.97 1.08
CA ASN A 443 -11.21 -13.55 -0.13
C ASN A 443 -10.98 -14.69 -1.15
N LEU A 444 -11.94 -15.62 -1.22
CA LEU A 444 -11.98 -16.72 -2.16
C LEU A 444 -12.94 -16.38 -3.31
N PRO A 445 -12.45 -16.25 -4.56
CA PRO A 445 -13.33 -15.97 -5.69
C PRO A 445 -14.31 -17.13 -5.92
N ASN A 446 -13.80 -18.34 -6.15
CA ASN A 446 -14.56 -19.46 -6.69
C ASN A 446 -14.18 -20.76 -5.94
N TRP A 447 -14.56 -21.92 -6.50
CA TRP A 447 -14.14 -23.27 -6.08
C TRP A 447 -14.89 -23.80 -4.84
N LEU A 448 -14.20 -24.16 -3.75
CA LEU A 448 -14.79 -24.87 -2.59
C LEU A 448 -14.50 -24.16 -1.27
N VAL A 449 -15.46 -24.18 -0.35
CA VAL A 449 -15.26 -23.86 1.07
C VAL A 449 -15.77 -25.01 1.94
N LEU A 450 -14.97 -25.42 2.92
CA LEU A 450 -15.32 -26.42 3.92
C LEU A 450 -15.60 -25.73 5.27
N TYR A 451 -16.83 -25.85 5.75
CA TYR A 451 -17.20 -25.45 7.12
C TYR A 451 -17.25 -26.70 7.99
N GLU A 452 -16.76 -26.61 9.22
CA GLU A 452 -16.71 -27.72 10.18
C GLU A 452 -17.20 -27.21 11.54
N ALA A 453 -18.12 -27.95 12.17
CA ALA A 453 -18.67 -27.60 13.46
C ALA A 453 -18.92 -28.85 14.32
N ASN A 454 -18.67 -28.72 15.62
CA ASN A 454 -19.08 -29.74 16.59
C ASN A 454 -20.59 -29.64 16.80
N LEU A 455 -21.28 -30.77 16.77
CA LEU A 455 -22.69 -30.86 17.13
C LEU A 455 -22.86 -30.71 18.66
N PRO A 456 -23.92 -30.03 19.13
CA PRO A 456 -24.20 -29.92 20.55
C PRO A 456 -24.57 -31.30 21.12
N THR A 457 -24.07 -31.62 22.31
CA THR A 457 -24.44 -32.85 23.02
C THR A 457 -25.88 -32.75 23.54
N THR A 458 -26.83 -33.30 22.79
CA THR A 458 -28.25 -33.37 23.16
C THR A 458 -28.51 -34.52 24.13
N GLU A 459 -29.23 -34.26 25.23
CA GLU A 459 -29.69 -35.31 26.16
C GLU A 459 -30.93 -36.08 25.63
N THR A 460 -31.42 -35.74 24.44
CA THR A 460 -32.61 -36.35 23.81
C THR A 460 -32.24 -37.52 22.90
N ASN A 461 -32.93 -38.65 23.05
CA ASN A 461 -32.78 -39.85 22.21
C ASN A 461 -33.46 -39.72 20.83
N GLU A 462 -33.33 -38.57 20.18
CA GLU A 462 -33.92 -38.32 18.86
C GLU A 462 -32.88 -38.57 17.75
N ASP A 463 -32.96 -39.75 17.12
CA ASP A 463 -32.10 -40.18 16.01
C ASP A 463 -32.19 -39.29 14.75
N GLN A 464 -33.13 -38.34 14.71
CA GLN A 464 -33.42 -37.49 13.56
C GLN A 464 -33.37 -36.01 13.92
N ALA A 465 -32.66 -35.22 13.11
CA ALA A 465 -32.65 -33.76 13.20
C ALA A 465 -32.85 -33.15 11.81
N THR A 466 -33.45 -31.96 11.73
CA THR A 466 -33.49 -31.19 10.49
C THR A 466 -32.38 -30.15 10.51
N LEU A 467 -31.46 -30.20 9.54
CA LEU A 467 -30.56 -29.09 9.27
C LEU A 467 -31.21 -28.15 8.25
N SER A 468 -31.23 -26.87 8.56
CA SER A 468 -31.86 -25.83 7.74
C SER A 468 -30.82 -24.77 7.38
N ALA A 469 -30.78 -24.37 6.11
CA ALA A 469 -29.87 -23.32 5.62
C ALA A 469 -30.47 -22.61 4.40
N VAL A 470 -30.01 -21.39 4.11
CA VAL A 470 -30.28 -20.71 2.84
C VAL A 470 -29.00 -20.74 1.99
N PRO A 471 -28.69 -21.86 1.31
CA PRO A 471 -27.53 -21.95 0.43
C PRO A 471 -27.64 -20.93 -0.73
N LYS A 472 -26.51 -20.34 -1.10
CA LYS A 472 -26.38 -19.58 -2.36
C LYS A 472 -25.75 -20.40 -3.49
N ASP A 473 -25.37 -21.65 -3.23
CA ASP A 473 -24.83 -22.59 -4.22
C ASP A 473 -25.28 -24.04 -3.87
N ARG A 474 -24.42 -25.05 -4.11
CA ARG A 474 -24.62 -26.46 -3.71
C ARG A 474 -23.77 -26.81 -2.49
N VAL A 475 -24.35 -27.53 -1.53
CA VAL A 475 -23.67 -27.90 -0.28
C VAL A 475 -23.79 -29.39 -0.03
N LEU A 476 -22.67 -30.09 0.08
CA LEU A 476 -22.60 -31.50 0.45
C LEU A 476 -22.42 -31.61 1.97
N ILE A 477 -23.35 -32.31 2.63
CA ILE A 477 -23.42 -32.45 4.09
C ILE A 477 -22.82 -33.80 4.51
N TYR A 478 -21.91 -33.77 5.47
CA TYR A 478 -21.29 -34.96 6.05
C TYR A 478 -21.41 -34.96 7.58
N LEU A 479 -21.71 -36.13 8.16
CA LEU A 479 -21.71 -36.37 9.61
C LEU A 479 -20.61 -37.39 9.94
N ASP A 480 -19.67 -37.02 10.83
CA ASP A 480 -18.47 -37.80 11.16
C ASP A 480 -17.76 -38.35 9.89
N GLY A 481 -17.70 -37.52 8.83
CA GLY A 481 -17.11 -37.85 7.53
C GLY A 481 -17.99 -38.65 6.56
N ARG A 482 -19.20 -39.09 6.95
CA ARG A 482 -20.14 -39.82 6.10
C ARG A 482 -21.14 -38.89 5.42
N PHE A 483 -21.27 -38.98 4.09
CA PHE A 483 -22.25 -38.19 3.34
C PHE A 483 -23.67 -38.48 3.82
N SER A 484 -24.41 -37.41 4.12
CA SER A 484 -25.72 -37.46 4.79
C SER A 484 -26.81 -36.66 4.07
N GLY A 485 -26.47 -35.81 3.09
CA GLY A 485 -27.44 -35.08 2.28
C GLY A 485 -26.86 -33.89 1.52
N THR A 486 -27.72 -33.16 0.81
CA THR A 486 -27.33 -32.03 -0.04
C THR A 486 -28.30 -30.87 0.15
N PHE A 487 -27.79 -29.66 0.39
CA PHE A 487 -28.56 -28.44 0.13
C PHE A 487 -28.33 -27.97 -1.31
N SER A 488 -29.37 -27.46 -1.97
CA SER A 488 -29.33 -27.07 -3.39
C SER A 488 -30.17 -25.81 -3.64
N ARG A 489 -29.54 -24.74 -4.13
CA ARG A 489 -30.23 -23.54 -4.62
C ARG A 489 -31.11 -23.84 -5.84
N THR A 490 -30.61 -24.64 -6.79
CA THR A 490 -31.34 -25.07 -8.00
C THR A 490 -32.65 -25.77 -7.66
N HIS A 491 -32.61 -26.73 -6.73
CA HIS A 491 -33.77 -27.55 -6.35
C HIS A 491 -34.56 -26.98 -5.16
N LYS A 492 -34.20 -25.78 -4.68
CA LYS A 492 -34.78 -25.12 -3.48
C LYS A 492 -34.76 -26.01 -2.23
N ALA A 493 -33.79 -26.91 -2.15
CA ALA A 493 -33.60 -27.83 -1.04
C ALA A 493 -32.90 -27.12 0.13
N MET A 494 -33.70 -26.41 0.95
CA MET A 494 -33.23 -25.57 2.06
C MET A 494 -33.30 -26.27 3.44
N ASN A 495 -33.90 -27.47 3.50
CA ASN A 495 -34.05 -28.28 4.70
C ASN A 495 -33.69 -29.72 4.39
N VAL A 496 -32.85 -30.35 5.21
CA VAL A 496 -32.43 -31.75 5.06
C VAL A 496 -32.64 -32.48 6.37
N ALA A 497 -33.41 -33.57 6.34
CA ALA A 497 -33.53 -34.50 7.46
C ALA A 497 -32.27 -35.36 7.54
N LEU A 498 -31.56 -35.29 8.66
CA LEU A 498 -30.34 -36.02 8.97
C LEU A 498 -30.64 -37.11 9.99
N LYS A 499 -30.11 -38.33 9.79
CA LYS A 499 -30.00 -39.31 10.87
C LYS A 499 -28.70 -39.02 11.64
N VAL A 500 -28.81 -38.61 12.90
CA VAL A 500 -27.66 -38.14 13.70
C VAL A 500 -26.86 -39.31 14.28
N ASP A 501 -27.52 -40.35 14.78
CA ASP A 501 -26.90 -41.66 15.13
C ASP A 501 -25.65 -41.57 16.03
N GLY A 502 -25.63 -40.60 16.95
CA GLY A 502 -24.51 -40.34 17.86
C GLY A 502 -23.31 -39.56 17.27
N ALA A 503 -23.44 -39.02 16.05
CA ALA A 503 -22.40 -38.19 15.41
C ALA A 503 -22.06 -36.93 16.23
N LYS A 504 -20.83 -36.46 16.08
CA LYS A 504 -20.25 -35.36 16.88
C LYS A 504 -19.81 -34.18 16.03
N GLU A 505 -19.60 -34.38 14.75
CA GLU A 505 -19.05 -33.39 13.83
C GLU A 505 -19.92 -33.31 12.56
N VAL A 506 -20.30 -32.09 12.18
CA VAL A 506 -20.90 -31.81 10.87
C VAL A 506 -19.90 -31.05 10.01
N LYS A 507 -19.77 -31.48 8.75
CA LYS A 507 -18.98 -30.81 7.73
C LYS A 507 -19.88 -30.42 6.56
N LEU A 508 -19.77 -29.17 6.12
CA LEU A 508 -20.51 -28.61 4.99
C LEU A 508 -19.50 -28.20 3.93
N LEU A 509 -19.42 -28.97 2.84
CA LEU A 509 -18.57 -28.65 1.69
C LEU A 509 -19.42 -27.91 0.65
N VAL A 510 -19.20 -26.60 0.53
CA VAL A 510 -19.91 -25.73 -0.43
C VAL A 510 -19.13 -25.65 -1.73
N GLU A 511 -19.76 -26.08 -2.80
CA GLU A 511 -19.30 -25.98 -4.19
C GLU A 511 -19.91 -24.72 -4.80
N ASN A 512 -19.07 -23.75 -5.19
CA ASN A 512 -19.55 -22.56 -5.89
C ASN A 512 -19.93 -22.90 -7.34
N GLN A 513 -21.19 -22.70 -7.70
CA GLN A 513 -21.75 -23.13 -8.99
C GLN A 513 -21.77 -22.02 -10.06
N GLY A 514 -21.28 -20.82 -9.72
CA GLY A 514 -21.24 -19.64 -10.60
C GLY A 514 -22.14 -18.53 -10.08
N ARG A 515 -21.63 -17.29 -10.03
CA ARG A 515 -22.44 -16.14 -9.60
C ARG A 515 -23.39 -15.71 -10.70
N VAL A 516 -24.62 -15.36 -10.29
CA VAL A 516 -25.68 -14.85 -11.17
C VAL A 516 -25.15 -13.76 -12.08
N ASN A 517 -25.38 -13.91 -13.39
CA ASN A 517 -25.09 -12.88 -14.38
C ASN A 517 -26.35 -12.37 -15.10
N PHE A 518 -27.43 -13.14 -15.18
CA PHE A 518 -28.62 -12.80 -15.98
C PHE A 518 -29.90 -13.34 -15.34
N GLY A 519 -30.98 -12.55 -15.34
CA GLY A 519 -32.18 -12.86 -14.57
C GLY A 519 -32.94 -11.63 -14.06
N ASP A 520 -34.13 -11.87 -13.53
CA ASP A 520 -35.07 -10.82 -13.10
C ASP A 520 -34.86 -10.33 -11.65
N ILE A 521 -34.21 -11.14 -10.80
CA ILE A 521 -34.11 -10.96 -9.33
C ILE A 521 -32.69 -11.34 -8.87
N ASP A 522 -32.20 -10.85 -7.73
CA ASP A 522 -30.98 -11.34 -7.04
C ASP A 522 -29.67 -11.36 -7.88
N VAL A 523 -29.51 -10.43 -8.84
CA VAL A 523 -28.21 -10.14 -9.49
C VAL A 523 -27.18 -9.56 -8.49
N GLU A 524 -27.68 -9.08 -7.35
CA GLU A 524 -26.95 -8.49 -6.23
C GLU A 524 -26.88 -9.46 -5.05
N ASP A 525 -26.08 -10.52 -5.20
CA ASP A 525 -26.03 -11.66 -4.28
C ASP A 525 -25.21 -11.38 -2.99
N PHE A 526 -25.66 -10.37 -2.23
CA PHE A 526 -24.92 -9.82 -1.10
C PHE A 526 -24.96 -10.66 0.17
N LYS A 527 -23.86 -10.54 0.91
CA LYS A 527 -23.80 -10.81 2.34
C LYS A 527 -23.44 -9.51 3.08
N ILE A 528 -24.01 -9.31 4.26
CA ILE A 528 -23.94 -8.06 5.01
C ILE A 528 -22.55 -7.87 5.64
N LYS A 529 -22.01 -6.63 5.72
CA LYS A 529 -20.82 -6.34 6.53
C LYS A 529 -21.12 -6.60 8.02
N ASN A 530 -20.57 -7.68 8.56
CA ASN A 530 -20.59 -7.96 10.01
C ASN A 530 -19.53 -7.14 10.78
N TYR A 531 -18.57 -6.52 10.09
CA TYR A 531 -17.48 -5.76 10.70
C TYR A 531 -17.65 -4.25 10.51
N SER A 532 -17.43 -3.47 11.56
CA SER A 532 -17.50 -2.00 11.52
C SER A 532 -16.79 -1.36 12.70
N PHE A 533 -16.31 -0.13 12.53
CA PHE A 533 -15.93 0.75 13.64
C PHE A 533 -16.56 2.12 13.47
N ALA A 534 -17.26 2.61 14.50
CA ALA A 534 -18.04 3.84 14.42
C ALA A 534 -18.03 4.62 15.73
N ILE A 535 -18.40 5.90 15.65
CA ILE A 535 -18.67 6.75 16.81
C ILE A 535 -20.18 6.79 17.06
N ASP A 536 -20.58 6.43 18.28
CA ASP A 536 -21.92 6.68 18.80
C ASP A 536 -21.93 8.06 19.47
N TYR A 537 -22.40 9.04 18.69
CA TYR A 537 -22.55 10.43 19.12
C TYR A 537 -23.72 10.65 20.09
N GLU A 538 -24.60 9.68 20.34
CA GLU A 538 -25.70 9.82 21.30
C GLU A 538 -25.33 9.32 22.70
N ASN A 539 -24.46 8.32 22.80
CA ASN A 539 -23.98 7.77 24.08
C ASN A 539 -22.50 8.10 24.40
N ASP A 540 -21.85 8.96 23.62
CA ASP A 540 -20.43 9.37 23.78
C ASP A 540 -19.44 8.18 23.87
N GLN A 541 -19.57 7.21 22.97
CA GLN A 541 -18.79 5.96 22.95
C GLN A 541 -18.34 5.54 21.54
N PHE A 542 -17.39 4.61 21.44
CA PHE A 542 -17.15 3.90 20.18
C PHE A 542 -18.06 2.66 20.07
N LEU A 543 -18.31 2.22 18.84
CA LEU A 543 -18.91 0.93 18.53
C LEU A 543 -17.94 0.09 17.70
N LEU A 544 -17.56 -1.09 18.21
CA LEU A 544 -16.85 -2.14 17.47
C LEU A 544 -17.86 -3.23 17.10
N ASP A 545 -18.07 -3.46 15.81
CA ASP A 545 -19.06 -4.39 15.26
C ASP A 545 -20.46 -4.21 15.90
N GLY A 546 -20.87 -2.94 16.02
CA GLY A 546 -22.15 -2.52 16.62
C GLY A 546 -22.24 -2.57 18.15
N LYS A 547 -21.17 -2.92 18.87
CA LYS A 547 -21.17 -3.07 20.34
C LYS A 547 -20.33 -1.98 21.03
N PRO A 548 -20.76 -1.45 22.19
CA PRO A 548 -19.99 -0.50 23.00
C PRO A 548 -18.54 -0.93 23.18
N PHE A 549 -17.62 -0.05 22.80
CA PHE A 549 -16.18 -0.27 22.84
C PHE A 549 -15.44 0.95 23.40
N ARG A 550 -14.32 0.67 24.05
CA ARG A 550 -13.36 1.65 24.57
C ARG A 550 -11.97 1.05 24.44
N TYR A 551 -11.05 1.78 23.82
CA TYR A 551 -9.67 1.32 23.71
C TYR A 551 -8.80 1.81 24.88
N VAL A 552 -7.84 0.97 25.22
CA VAL A 552 -6.60 1.35 25.90
C VAL A 552 -5.49 0.87 24.98
N SER A 553 -4.85 1.83 24.32
CA SER A 553 -3.83 1.64 23.30
C SER A 553 -2.46 2.05 23.82
N GLY A 554 -1.41 1.58 23.17
CA GLY A 554 -0.04 2.06 23.36
C GLY A 554 0.64 2.27 22.02
N SER A 555 1.49 3.29 21.93
CA SER A 555 2.31 3.52 20.75
C SER A 555 3.49 2.57 20.71
N PHE A 556 3.69 1.93 19.55
CA PHE A 556 4.86 1.15 19.19
C PHE A 556 5.15 1.35 17.70
N HIS A 557 6.30 1.95 17.39
CA HIS A 557 6.72 2.24 16.02
C HIS A 557 7.54 1.07 15.45
N TYR A 558 6.97 0.35 14.46
CA TYR A 558 7.62 -0.81 13.83
C TYR A 558 9.04 -0.49 13.32
N PHE A 559 9.24 0.72 12.77
CA PHE A 559 10.51 1.20 12.21
C PHE A 559 11.62 1.49 13.25
N ARG A 560 11.31 1.47 14.56
CA ARG A 560 12.30 1.60 15.65
C ARG A 560 12.74 0.26 16.24
N THR A 561 12.43 -0.87 15.61
CA THR A 561 12.68 -2.21 16.17
C THR A 561 12.80 -3.28 15.08
N PRO A 562 13.78 -4.20 15.13
CA PRO A 562 13.89 -5.28 14.15
C PRO A 562 12.64 -6.17 14.12
N ARG A 563 12.19 -6.56 12.93
CA ARG A 563 10.92 -7.30 12.69
C ARG A 563 10.75 -8.55 13.54
N GLN A 564 11.83 -9.24 13.86
CA GLN A 564 11.80 -10.47 14.63
C GLN A 564 11.33 -10.25 16.09
N HIS A 565 11.45 -9.02 16.62
CA HIS A 565 10.98 -8.67 17.96
C HIS A 565 9.54 -8.13 17.99
N TRP A 566 8.93 -7.75 16.86
CA TRP A 566 7.60 -7.12 16.83
C TRP A 566 6.54 -7.92 17.59
N ARG A 567 6.49 -9.26 17.40
CA ARG A 567 5.53 -10.13 18.08
C ARG A 567 5.74 -10.20 19.59
N ASP A 568 6.99 -10.20 20.06
CA ASP A 568 7.31 -10.22 21.49
C ASP A 568 6.85 -8.92 22.17
N ILE A 569 7.12 -7.78 21.56
CA ILE A 569 6.66 -6.47 22.04
C ILE A 569 5.12 -6.38 22.02
N LEU A 570 4.46 -6.75 20.92
CA LEU A 570 2.99 -6.73 20.81
C LEU A 570 2.34 -7.66 21.86
N ARG A 571 2.92 -8.84 22.11
CA ARG A 571 2.47 -9.75 23.18
C ARG A 571 2.67 -9.16 24.57
N LYS A 572 3.79 -8.47 24.83
CA LYS A 572 4.04 -7.74 26.08
C LYS A 572 3.02 -6.61 26.28
N MET A 573 2.68 -5.88 25.21
CA MET A 573 1.65 -4.84 25.19
C MET A 573 0.27 -5.41 25.52
N ARG A 574 -0.16 -6.49 24.85
CA ARG A 574 -1.42 -7.19 25.14
C ARG A 574 -1.47 -7.69 26.59
N ALA A 575 -0.41 -8.34 27.07
CA ALA A 575 -0.30 -8.80 28.47
C ALA A 575 -0.30 -7.67 29.51
N GLY A 576 -0.01 -6.44 29.08
CA GLY A 576 -0.11 -5.20 29.85
C GLY A 576 -1.54 -4.66 30.00
N GLY A 577 -2.52 -5.31 29.37
CA GLY A 577 -3.94 -4.94 29.40
C GLY A 577 -4.39 -4.07 28.22
N LEU A 578 -3.47 -3.65 27.34
CA LEU A 578 -3.83 -2.93 26.12
C LEU A 578 -4.70 -3.81 25.22
N ASN A 579 -5.73 -3.26 24.60
CA ASN A 579 -6.57 -3.93 23.59
C ASN A 579 -6.39 -3.35 22.17
N ALA A 580 -5.45 -2.42 22.01
CA ALA A 580 -5.05 -1.89 20.72
C ALA A 580 -3.59 -1.40 20.72
N VAL A 581 -3.04 -1.14 19.53
CA VAL A 581 -1.70 -0.58 19.29
C VAL A 581 -1.76 0.53 18.25
N SER A 582 -0.95 1.58 18.43
CA SER A 582 -0.79 2.65 17.45
C SER A 582 0.63 2.72 16.89
N THR A 583 0.73 3.08 15.61
CA THR A 583 2.02 3.37 14.96
C THR A 583 1.88 4.55 13.99
N TYR A 584 2.92 5.38 13.92
CA TYR A 584 3.15 6.24 12.77
C TYR A 584 3.57 5.42 11.54
N VAL A 585 3.50 6.03 10.36
CA VAL A 585 4.12 5.52 9.13
C VAL A 585 5.33 6.38 8.76
N GLU A 586 6.52 5.78 8.63
CA GLU A 586 7.76 6.50 8.28
C GLU A 586 7.90 6.58 6.74
N TRP A 587 7.63 7.75 6.13
CA TRP A 587 7.67 7.88 4.66
C TRP A 587 9.08 7.69 4.11
N SER A 588 10.09 8.31 4.71
CA SER A 588 11.48 8.24 4.29
C SER A 588 12.16 6.87 4.51
N MET A 589 11.49 5.92 5.18
CA MET A 589 11.82 4.49 5.18
C MET A 589 11.20 3.74 3.97
N HIS A 590 10.00 4.13 3.56
CA HIS A 590 9.25 3.51 2.46
C HIS A 590 9.58 4.07 1.07
N GLU A 591 10.02 5.32 0.97
CA GLU A 591 10.50 5.97 -0.25
C GLU A 591 11.83 6.71 0.04
N PRO A 592 12.92 5.99 0.39
CA PRO A 592 14.21 6.58 0.80
C PRO A 592 14.94 7.34 -0.33
N GLU A 593 14.56 7.08 -1.58
CA GLU A 593 14.88 7.88 -2.77
C GLU A 593 13.60 7.95 -3.62
N PHE A 594 13.41 9.03 -4.39
CA PHE A 594 12.19 9.21 -5.20
C PHE A 594 11.94 8.03 -6.16
N ASP A 595 10.72 7.48 -6.14
CA ASP A 595 10.27 6.31 -6.91
C ASP A 595 10.98 4.98 -6.58
N GLN A 596 11.73 4.91 -5.48
CA GLN A 596 12.31 3.67 -4.94
C GLN A 596 11.57 3.20 -3.70
N TRP A 597 10.66 2.25 -3.89
CA TRP A 597 9.71 1.79 -2.86
C TRP A 597 10.23 0.61 -2.02
N VAL A 598 10.13 0.72 -0.69
CA VAL A 598 10.55 -0.32 0.27
C VAL A 598 9.37 -0.72 1.17
N TRP A 599 9.04 -2.02 1.17
CA TRP A 599 7.83 -2.58 1.80
C TRP A 599 8.06 -3.97 2.42
N ASN A 600 9.30 -4.25 2.83
CA ASN A 600 9.74 -5.56 3.32
C ASN A 600 10.78 -5.42 4.44
N GLY A 601 11.14 -6.54 5.08
CA GLY A 601 12.03 -6.51 6.25
C GLY A 601 11.38 -5.70 7.38
N ASP A 602 12.13 -4.75 7.94
CA ASP A 602 11.66 -3.85 8.98
C ASP A 602 10.72 -2.74 8.46
N ALA A 603 10.54 -2.62 7.14
CA ALA A 603 9.55 -1.73 6.50
C ALA A 603 8.24 -2.46 6.10
N ASP A 604 7.99 -3.66 6.63
CA ASP A 604 6.78 -4.44 6.34
C ASP A 604 5.61 -4.09 7.29
N ILE A 605 5.05 -2.89 7.11
CA ILE A 605 3.91 -2.42 7.92
C ILE A 605 2.67 -3.31 7.78
N VAL A 606 2.50 -3.99 6.65
CA VAL A 606 1.38 -4.94 6.42
C VAL A 606 1.53 -6.17 7.31
N GLU A 607 2.75 -6.72 7.44
CA GLU A 607 3.03 -7.77 8.42
C GLU A 607 2.85 -7.27 9.86
N PHE A 608 3.40 -6.09 10.21
CA PHE A 608 3.29 -5.55 11.56
C PHE A 608 1.84 -5.49 12.06
N ILE A 609 0.94 -4.98 11.22
CA ILE A 609 -0.49 -4.85 11.55
C ILE A 609 -1.20 -6.21 11.60
N LYS A 610 -0.78 -7.21 10.80
CA LYS A 610 -1.28 -8.58 10.95
C LYS A 610 -0.83 -9.23 12.25
N ILE A 611 0.44 -9.05 12.64
CA ILE A 611 0.95 -9.57 13.93
C ILE A 611 0.17 -8.91 15.08
N ALA A 612 -0.19 -7.63 15.00
CA ALA A 612 -1.07 -7.00 15.99
C ALA A 612 -2.45 -7.69 16.07
N GLN A 613 -3.08 -7.98 14.93
CA GLN A 613 -4.35 -8.72 14.87
C GLN A 613 -4.23 -10.13 15.48
N GLU A 614 -3.15 -10.86 15.18
CA GLU A 614 -2.88 -12.19 15.72
C GLU A 614 -2.59 -12.20 17.24
N GLU A 615 -2.02 -11.12 17.78
CA GLU A 615 -1.80 -10.93 19.22
C GLU A 615 -2.98 -10.21 19.92
N ASP A 616 -4.19 -10.24 19.31
CA ASP A 616 -5.47 -9.76 19.87
C ASP A 616 -5.50 -8.23 20.16
N LEU A 617 -4.89 -7.45 19.26
CA LEU A 617 -4.87 -5.98 19.30
C LEU A 617 -5.53 -5.38 18.05
N GLU A 618 -6.48 -4.46 18.25
CA GLU A 618 -6.93 -3.53 17.19
C GLU A 618 -5.81 -2.51 16.89
N ALA A 619 -5.87 -1.80 15.75
CA ALA A 619 -4.78 -0.96 15.25
C ALA A 619 -5.20 0.49 14.94
N PHE A 620 -4.26 1.42 15.16
CA PHE A 620 -4.32 2.81 14.70
C PHE A 620 -3.21 3.06 13.69
N LEU A 621 -3.55 3.67 12.55
CA LEU A 621 -2.59 4.17 11.57
C LEU A 621 -2.44 5.69 11.74
N ILE A 622 -1.37 6.15 12.39
CA ILE A 622 -1.14 7.58 12.66
C ILE A 622 -0.46 8.23 11.46
N GLY A 623 -1.25 8.87 10.60
CA GLY A 623 -0.78 9.82 9.57
C GLY A 623 0.43 9.35 8.77
N TYR A 624 1.43 10.23 8.68
CA TYR A 624 2.78 9.92 8.21
C TYR A 624 3.78 10.82 8.95
N TYR A 625 4.92 10.24 9.36
CA TYR A 625 6.02 10.97 9.94
C TYR A 625 6.98 11.43 8.83
N LEU A 626 7.24 12.74 8.80
CA LEU A 626 8.25 13.36 7.96
C LEU A 626 9.56 13.51 8.75
N GLU A 627 10.55 12.67 8.47
CA GLU A 627 11.92 13.17 8.51
C GLU A 627 12.11 14.04 7.26
N SER A 628 12.59 15.29 7.40
CA SER A 628 12.46 16.34 6.36
C SER A 628 13.46 16.21 5.18
N ARG A 629 13.55 15.01 4.60
CA ARG A 629 14.44 14.64 3.49
C ARG A 629 14.03 15.17 2.11
N ILE A 630 12.89 15.89 2.01
CA ILE A 630 12.36 16.43 0.74
C ILE A 630 12.28 17.96 0.83
N SER A 631 12.79 18.66 -0.19
CA SER A 631 12.83 20.13 -0.23
C SER A 631 11.44 20.78 -0.40
N ASN A 632 11.25 21.98 0.16
CA ASN A 632 9.99 22.75 0.17
C ASN A 632 8.79 22.10 0.90
N CYS A 633 9.03 21.13 1.80
CA CYS A 633 8.01 20.25 2.39
C CYS A 633 7.49 20.69 3.77
N ALA A 634 7.15 21.96 3.93
CA ALA A 634 6.26 22.40 5.00
C ALA A 634 4.80 22.06 4.66
N PRO A 635 3.99 21.53 5.59
CA PRO A 635 2.58 21.20 5.35
C PRO A 635 1.70 22.46 5.17
N LYS A 636 1.53 22.81 3.88
CA LYS A 636 0.77 23.95 3.35
C LYS A 636 0.32 23.61 1.93
N MET A 637 -0.62 24.37 1.35
CA MET A 637 -1.09 24.20 -0.03
C MET A 637 -0.02 24.65 -1.03
N ASN A 638 1.01 23.81 -1.18
CA ASN A 638 2.09 23.92 -2.14
C ASN A 638 1.97 22.75 -3.13
N VAL A 639 1.81 23.05 -4.43
CA VAL A 639 1.62 22.06 -5.50
C VAL A 639 2.71 20.99 -5.51
N GLY A 640 3.96 21.34 -5.18
CA GLY A 640 5.06 20.39 -5.08
C GLY A 640 4.88 19.41 -3.91
N TYR A 641 4.70 19.94 -2.70
CA TYR A 641 4.50 19.12 -1.49
C TYR A 641 3.27 18.22 -1.58
N VAL A 642 2.12 18.79 -1.96
CA VAL A 642 0.84 18.07 -2.05
C VAL A 642 0.88 16.96 -3.10
N PHE A 643 1.62 17.14 -4.20
CA PHE A 643 1.83 16.08 -5.19
C PHE A 643 2.58 14.87 -4.61
N TYR A 644 3.70 15.09 -3.92
CA TYR A 644 4.46 14.00 -3.31
C TYR A 644 3.69 13.36 -2.14
N ALA A 645 3.02 14.16 -1.31
CA ALA A 645 2.20 13.66 -0.20
C ALA A 645 0.99 12.85 -0.70
N GLU A 646 0.24 13.31 -1.71
CA GLU A 646 -0.86 12.53 -2.30
C GLU A 646 -0.34 11.22 -2.92
N ARG A 647 0.80 11.26 -3.61
CA ARG A 647 1.46 10.05 -4.15
C ARG A 647 1.81 9.05 -3.06
N PHE A 648 2.44 9.47 -1.97
CA PHE A 648 2.77 8.60 -0.84
C PHE A 648 1.52 8.05 -0.16
N LEU A 649 0.60 8.93 0.22
CA LEU A 649 -0.67 8.60 0.89
C LEU A 649 -1.49 7.60 0.07
N ASN A 650 -1.61 7.79 -1.25
CA ASN A 650 -2.31 6.83 -2.11
C ASN A 650 -1.70 5.42 -2.02
N GLU A 651 -0.37 5.27 -2.02
CA GLU A 651 0.27 3.94 -1.99
C GLU A 651 0.17 3.28 -0.61
N ILE A 652 0.38 4.00 0.50
CA ILE A 652 0.19 3.43 1.85
C ILE A 652 -1.28 3.09 2.11
N LEU A 653 -2.23 4.00 1.81
CA LEU A 653 -3.65 3.77 2.03
C LEU A 653 -4.19 2.64 1.13
N ARG A 654 -3.71 2.51 -0.11
CA ARG A 654 -4.02 1.36 -0.97
C ARG A 654 -3.53 0.04 -0.39
N ARG A 655 -2.38 0.03 0.31
CA ARG A 655 -1.83 -1.17 0.98
C ARG A 655 -2.53 -1.51 2.29
N THR A 656 -2.97 -0.51 3.06
CA THR A 656 -3.65 -0.72 4.34
C THR A 656 -5.17 -0.81 4.24
N LYS A 657 -5.79 -0.45 3.11
CA LYS A 657 -7.25 -0.58 2.87
C LYS A 657 -7.84 -1.98 3.19
N PRO A 658 -7.19 -3.11 2.85
CA PRO A 658 -7.65 -4.46 3.23
C PRO A 658 -7.56 -4.74 4.74
N LEU A 659 -6.84 -3.93 5.50
CA LEU A 659 -6.65 -4.05 6.94
C LEU A 659 -7.57 -3.12 7.75
N LEU A 660 -8.40 -2.30 7.10
CA LEU A 660 -9.42 -1.48 7.77
C LEU A 660 -10.53 -2.36 8.36
N ARG A 661 -11.12 -1.97 9.50
CA ARG A 661 -12.11 -2.79 10.22
C ARG A 661 -13.33 -3.12 9.38
N GLY A 662 -13.87 -2.18 8.63
CA GLY A 662 -14.96 -2.43 7.69
C GLY A 662 -14.62 -3.50 6.62
N ASN A 663 -13.34 -3.76 6.35
CA ASN A 663 -12.88 -4.79 5.42
C ASN A 663 -12.36 -6.05 6.13
N GLY A 664 -12.59 -6.20 7.45
CA GLY A 664 -12.26 -7.38 8.25
C GLY A 664 -10.88 -7.36 8.92
N GLY A 665 -10.11 -6.28 8.79
CA GLY A 665 -8.81 -6.12 9.47
C GLY A 665 -8.90 -5.44 10.84
N PRO A 666 -7.75 -5.15 11.49
CA PRO A 666 -7.69 -4.57 12.82
C PRO A 666 -7.71 -3.03 12.84
N ILE A 667 -7.50 -2.34 11.70
CA ILE A 667 -7.34 -0.87 11.71
C ILE A 667 -8.71 -0.22 11.94
N ILE A 668 -8.94 0.20 13.19
CA ILE A 668 -10.19 0.84 13.65
C ILE A 668 -10.16 2.36 13.43
N MET A 669 -8.98 2.98 13.47
CA MET A 669 -8.82 4.45 13.37
C MET A 669 -7.62 4.83 12.51
N VAL A 670 -7.74 5.93 11.76
CA VAL A 670 -6.66 6.48 10.92
C VAL A 670 -6.55 7.98 11.15
N GLN A 671 -5.36 8.46 11.53
CA GLN A 671 -5.15 9.88 11.80
C GLN A 671 -4.85 10.64 10.49
N VAL A 672 -5.48 11.81 10.32
CA VAL A 672 -5.23 12.74 9.22
C VAL A 672 -4.32 13.85 9.74
N GLU A 673 -3.10 13.95 9.18
CA GLU A 673 -2.03 14.81 9.71
C GLU A 673 -1.63 14.49 11.16
N ASN A 674 -0.68 15.24 11.75
CA ASN A 674 -0.40 15.23 13.18
C ASN A 674 -0.10 16.63 13.75
N GLU A 675 -0.73 16.98 14.88
CA GLU A 675 -0.52 18.26 15.59
C GLU A 675 -0.54 19.49 14.66
N TYR A 676 -1.38 19.48 13.62
CA TYR A 676 -1.36 20.54 12.62
C TYR A 676 -1.74 21.91 13.21
N GLY A 677 -2.41 21.93 14.36
CA GLY A 677 -2.65 23.10 15.18
C GLY A 677 -1.42 23.72 15.84
N SER A 678 -0.36 22.93 16.04
CA SER A 678 0.96 23.38 16.48
C SER A 678 1.81 23.94 15.32
N PHE A 679 1.41 23.69 14.06
CA PHE A 679 2.11 24.17 12.88
C PHE A 679 1.68 25.59 12.45
N TYR A 680 2.65 26.44 12.08
CA TYR A 680 2.43 27.87 11.89
C TYR A 680 1.53 28.26 10.70
N ALA A 681 1.30 27.35 9.75
CA ALA A 681 0.61 27.68 8.50
C ALA A 681 -0.92 27.74 8.62
N CYS A 682 -1.54 26.90 9.47
CA CYS A 682 -2.99 26.89 9.70
C CYS A 682 -3.84 26.87 8.40
N ASP A 683 -3.43 26.07 7.40
CA ASP A 683 -3.97 26.11 6.04
C ASP A 683 -5.21 25.20 5.86
N ASP A 684 -6.39 25.82 5.80
CA ASP A 684 -7.66 25.12 5.58
C ASP A 684 -7.78 24.45 4.19
N GLN A 685 -7.08 24.93 3.16
CA GLN A 685 -7.08 24.28 1.84
C GLN A 685 -6.25 23.00 1.88
N TYR A 686 -5.09 23.05 2.53
CA TYR A 686 -4.26 21.87 2.76
C TYR A 686 -5.02 20.79 3.56
N LYS A 687 -5.64 21.17 4.69
CA LYS A 687 -6.49 20.26 5.49
C LYS A 687 -7.63 19.63 4.68
N SER A 688 -8.33 20.44 3.86
CA SER A 688 -9.39 19.94 2.98
C SER A 688 -8.87 18.91 1.98
N LYS A 689 -7.69 19.15 1.40
CA LYS A 689 -7.04 18.23 0.47
C LYS A 689 -6.54 16.94 1.14
N MET A 690 -6.06 17.01 2.39
CA MET A 690 -5.73 15.81 3.15
C MET A 690 -7.00 14.98 3.46
N TYR A 691 -8.09 15.63 3.87
CA TYR A 691 -9.39 14.95 4.04
C TYR A 691 -9.83 14.21 2.78
N GLU A 692 -9.79 14.85 1.60
CA GLU A 692 -10.15 14.21 0.33
C GLU A 692 -9.36 12.91 0.07
N ILE A 693 -8.05 12.92 0.32
CA ILE A 693 -7.15 11.79 0.05
C ILE A 693 -7.44 10.63 1.02
N PHE A 694 -7.53 10.92 2.32
CA PHE A 694 -7.81 9.90 3.32
C PHE A 694 -9.24 9.36 3.18
N HIS A 695 -10.24 10.22 3.01
CA HIS A 695 -11.65 9.82 2.88
C HIS A 695 -11.90 8.97 1.63
N ARG A 696 -11.24 9.26 0.49
CA ARG A 696 -11.30 8.43 -0.73
C ARG A 696 -10.98 6.96 -0.48
N HIS A 697 -10.03 6.68 0.41
CA HIS A 697 -9.54 5.32 0.69
C HIS A 697 -10.23 4.66 1.90
N VAL A 698 -10.46 5.42 2.97
CA VAL A 698 -10.95 4.92 4.26
C VAL A 698 -12.48 4.90 4.33
N LYS A 699 -13.16 5.87 3.69
CA LYS A 699 -14.62 6.04 3.68
C LYS A 699 -15.25 5.84 5.07
N ASN A 700 -15.95 4.72 5.30
CA ASN A 700 -16.58 4.34 6.56
C ASN A 700 -15.96 3.05 7.16
N ASP A 701 -14.84 2.55 6.60
CA ASP A 701 -14.22 1.29 7.04
C ASP A 701 -13.32 1.46 8.28
N ALA A 702 -12.96 2.70 8.63
CA ALA A 702 -12.35 3.09 9.89
C ALA A 702 -12.71 4.56 10.22
N VAL A 703 -12.54 4.98 11.48
CA VAL A 703 -12.79 6.38 11.88
C VAL A 703 -11.57 7.25 11.54
N LEU A 704 -11.78 8.29 10.74
CA LEU A 704 -10.81 9.37 10.55
C LEU A 704 -10.78 10.30 11.76
N PHE A 705 -9.59 10.62 12.28
CA PHE A 705 -9.42 11.53 13.42
C PHE A 705 -8.23 12.51 13.24
N THR A 706 -8.19 13.60 14.02
CA THR A 706 -7.01 14.46 14.19
C THR A 706 -6.59 14.49 15.65
N THR A 707 -5.32 14.80 15.92
CA THR A 707 -4.76 15.00 17.27
C THR A 707 -4.07 16.35 17.32
N ASP A 708 -4.36 17.13 18.37
CA ASP A 708 -3.81 18.46 18.62
C ASP A 708 -3.70 18.72 20.13
N GLY A 709 -2.66 19.45 20.54
CA GLY A 709 -2.48 19.84 21.93
C GLY A 709 -3.71 20.54 22.51
N SER A 710 -3.99 20.31 23.80
CA SER A 710 -5.27 20.66 24.45
C SER A 710 -5.50 22.18 24.69
N ALA A 711 -5.33 23.01 23.66
CA ALA A 711 -5.54 24.45 23.65
C ALA A 711 -6.40 24.88 22.45
N ARG A 712 -7.21 25.93 22.64
CA ARG A 712 -8.13 26.46 21.61
C ARG A 712 -7.43 26.94 20.33
N SER A 713 -6.19 27.39 20.43
CA SER A 713 -5.39 27.82 19.29
C SER A 713 -5.00 26.65 18.39
N MET A 714 -4.52 25.56 18.99
CA MET A 714 -4.14 24.33 18.29
C MET A 714 -5.36 23.70 17.63
N LEU A 715 -6.37 23.31 18.42
CA LEU A 715 -7.61 22.70 17.89
C LEU A 715 -8.30 23.53 16.80
N LYS A 716 -8.26 24.87 16.86
CA LYS A 716 -8.79 25.72 15.77
C LYS A 716 -8.02 25.53 14.45
N CYS A 717 -6.70 25.40 14.51
CA CYS A 717 -5.87 25.28 13.32
C CYS A 717 -5.77 23.82 12.83
N GLY A 718 -5.70 22.83 13.72
CA GLY A 718 -5.52 21.42 13.34
C GLY A 718 -6.81 20.65 13.04
N SER A 719 -7.95 20.98 13.67
CA SER A 719 -9.20 20.27 13.38
C SER A 719 -9.67 20.44 11.93
N ILE A 720 -10.26 19.35 11.41
CA ILE A 720 -10.72 19.22 10.02
C ILE A 720 -12.22 18.90 10.03
N PRO A 721 -13.09 19.67 9.33
CA PRO A 721 -14.51 19.35 9.23
C PRO A 721 -14.76 17.96 8.65
N GLY A 722 -15.57 17.13 9.32
CA GLY A 722 -15.85 15.75 8.93
C GLY A 722 -14.86 14.70 9.47
N VAL A 723 -13.83 15.14 10.21
CA VAL A 723 -12.85 14.27 10.89
C VAL A 723 -13.03 14.42 12.40
N TYR A 724 -12.83 13.35 13.18
CA TYR A 724 -13.03 13.43 14.63
C TYR A 724 -11.85 14.12 15.32
N ALA A 725 -12.06 15.33 15.85
CA ALA A 725 -11.01 16.05 16.56
C ALA A 725 -10.82 15.46 17.97
N THR A 726 -9.59 15.02 18.26
CA THR A 726 -9.13 14.50 19.55
C THR A 726 -8.04 15.41 20.13
N ILE A 727 -7.52 15.10 21.33
CA ILE A 727 -6.45 15.87 21.97
C ILE A 727 -5.34 14.96 22.48
N ASP A 728 -4.15 15.53 22.68
CA ASP A 728 -3.10 14.99 23.54
C ASP A 728 -2.98 15.76 24.88
N PHE A 729 -2.34 15.13 25.86
CA PHE A 729 -1.76 15.77 27.05
C PHE A 729 -1.02 14.77 27.94
N GLY A 730 -0.01 15.23 28.69
CA GLY A 730 0.78 14.39 29.60
C GLY A 730 0.20 14.17 31.02
N ASN A 731 0.98 13.46 31.84
CA ASN A 731 0.68 13.23 33.26
C ASN A 731 0.57 14.53 34.09
N GLY A 732 -0.20 14.49 35.19
CA GLY A 732 -0.41 15.64 36.07
C GLY A 732 -1.35 16.73 35.53
N ALA A 733 -1.85 16.60 34.30
CA ALA A 733 -2.80 17.51 33.68
C ALA A 733 -4.20 17.47 34.34
N ASN A 734 -4.98 18.53 34.17
CA ASN A 734 -6.35 18.61 34.68
C ASN A 734 -7.34 17.94 33.70
N VAL A 735 -7.52 16.63 33.87
CA VAL A 735 -8.33 15.75 33.02
C VAL A 735 -9.71 16.36 32.65
N PRO A 736 -10.59 16.77 33.59
CA PRO A 736 -11.88 17.38 33.22
C PRO A 736 -11.79 18.73 32.51
N PHE A 737 -10.71 19.50 32.70
CA PHE A 737 -10.52 20.80 32.04
C PHE A 737 -10.10 20.61 30.58
N ASN A 738 -9.20 19.68 30.29
CA ASN A 738 -8.75 19.41 28.92
C ASN A 738 -9.91 18.89 28.06
N TYR A 739 -10.73 17.98 28.60
CA TYR A 739 -11.93 17.50 27.89
C TYR A 739 -13.04 18.55 27.74
N LYS A 740 -13.08 19.57 28.60
CA LYS A 740 -13.94 20.73 28.36
C LYS A 740 -13.51 21.49 27.09
N ILE A 741 -12.21 21.60 26.82
CA ILE A 741 -11.69 22.23 25.59
C ILE A 741 -11.97 21.34 24.38
N MET A 742 -11.73 20.01 24.45
CA MET A 742 -12.11 19.07 23.39
C MET A 742 -13.60 19.20 23.03
N ARG A 743 -14.49 19.29 24.03
CA ARG A 743 -15.95 19.44 23.85
C ARG A 743 -16.38 20.78 23.22
N GLU A 744 -15.49 21.76 23.05
CA GLU A 744 -15.77 22.97 22.26
C GLU A 744 -15.62 22.73 20.74
N PHE A 745 -14.92 21.65 20.33
CA PHE A 745 -14.69 21.26 18.93
C PHE A 745 -15.37 19.93 18.55
N SER A 746 -15.42 18.97 19.49
CA SER A 746 -16.13 17.68 19.40
C SER A 746 -17.21 17.58 20.50
N PRO A 747 -18.40 18.23 20.35
CA PRO A 747 -19.39 18.34 21.44
C PRO A 747 -20.05 17.03 21.86
N LYS A 748 -19.89 15.97 21.05
CA LYS A 748 -20.43 14.60 21.22
C LYS A 748 -19.37 13.58 20.79
N GLY A 749 -19.59 12.32 21.10
CA GLY A 749 -18.66 11.21 20.82
C GLY A 749 -17.63 10.99 21.94
N PRO A 750 -16.88 9.89 21.91
CA PRO A 750 -16.01 9.45 23.01
C PRO A 750 -14.91 10.45 23.35
N LEU A 751 -14.61 10.61 24.64
CA LEU A 751 -13.44 11.38 25.07
C LEU A 751 -12.16 10.60 24.72
N VAL A 752 -11.20 11.28 24.11
CA VAL A 752 -9.95 10.66 23.62
C VAL A 752 -8.73 11.46 24.08
N ASN A 753 -7.73 10.76 24.63
CA ASN A 753 -6.34 11.22 24.62
C ASN A 753 -5.52 10.34 23.65
N SER A 754 -5.09 10.92 22.53
CA SER A 754 -4.39 10.21 21.45
C SER A 754 -2.88 10.10 21.67
N GLU A 755 -2.29 10.96 22.49
CA GLU A 755 -0.90 10.85 22.94
C GLU A 755 -0.80 11.20 24.43
N TYR A 756 -0.98 10.18 25.28
CA TYR A 756 -0.81 10.31 26.72
C TYR A 756 0.65 10.00 27.11
N TYR A 757 1.39 11.02 27.51
CA TYR A 757 2.84 10.95 27.76
C TYR A 757 3.20 10.38 29.15
N PRO A 758 3.77 9.15 29.25
CA PRO A 758 4.23 8.53 30.49
C PRO A 758 5.72 8.81 30.80
N GLY A 759 6.39 9.54 29.91
CA GLY A 759 7.84 9.73 29.78
C GLY A 759 8.09 10.88 28.80
N TRP A 760 9.31 11.04 28.27
CA TRP A 760 9.62 12.09 27.28
C TRP A 760 10.85 11.78 26.42
N LEU A 761 11.00 12.49 25.30
CA LEU A 761 12.22 12.45 24.46
C LEU A 761 13.39 13.17 25.14
N THR A 762 14.63 12.82 24.79
CA THR A 762 15.86 13.42 25.35
C THR A 762 16.79 13.84 24.21
N HIS A 763 17.59 14.89 24.42
CA HIS A 763 18.63 15.37 23.50
C HIS A 763 20.05 15.10 23.99
N TRP A 764 21.02 15.16 23.08
CA TRP A 764 22.44 15.12 23.47
C TRP A 764 22.81 16.36 24.30
N GLY A 765 23.44 16.14 25.46
CA GLY A 765 23.81 17.18 26.43
C GLY A 765 22.72 17.54 27.46
N GLU A 766 21.55 16.89 27.42
CA GLU A 766 20.56 16.96 28.50
C GLU A 766 20.84 15.93 29.60
N SER A 767 20.17 16.05 30.75
CA SER A 767 19.94 14.89 31.63
C SER A 767 18.81 14.04 31.09
N PHE A 768 18.91 12.72 31.20
CA PHE A 768 17.89 11.80 30.69
C PHE A 768 16.52 12.05 31.32
N GLN A 769 15.49 12.22 30.49
CA GLN A 769 14.16 12.56 30.99
C GLN A 769 13.54 11.37 31.72
N ARG A 770 13.10 11.57 32.97
CA ARG A 770 12.43 10.56 33.80
C ARG A 770 11.15 11.12 34.40
N VAL A 771 10.08 10.34 34.34
CA VAL A 771 8.73 10.71 34.78
C VAL A 771 8.24 9.71 35.84
N ASN A 772 7.78 10.23 36.97
CA ASN A 772 7.36 9.42 38.11
C ASN A 772 6.16 8.51 37.78
N SER A 773 6.36 7.19 37.85
CA SER A 773 5.35 6.16 37.55
C SER A 773 4.01 6.37 38.24
N HIS A 774 4.00 6.75 39.52
CA HIS A 774 2.76 6.93 40.28
C HIS A 774 1.93 8.11 39.77
N ASN A 775 2.56 9.21 39.34
CA ASN A 775 1.85 10.32 38.68
C ASN A 775 1.23 9.89 37.34
N VAL A 776 1.93 9.03 36.58
CA VAL A 776 1.42 8.48 35.32
C VAL A 776 0.22 7.56 35.58
N ALA A 777 0.40 6.57 36.47
CA ALA A 777 -0.64 5.63 36.87
C ALA A 777 -1.88 6.35 37.40
N LYS A 778 -1.70 7.40 38.22
CA LYS A 778 -2.79 8.22 38.75
C LYS A 778 -3.56 8.96 37.65
N THR A 779 -2.89 9.68 36.73
CA THR A 779 -3.61 10.40 35.66
C THR A 779 -4.27 9.42 34.68
N LEU A 780 -3.71 8.24 34.44
CA LEU A 780 -4.37 7.17 33.69
C LEU A 780 -5.64 6.67 34.40
N ASP A 781 -5.60 6.46 35.72
CA ASP A 781 -6.75 6.03 36.53
C ASP A 781 -7.87 7.09 36.52
N GLU A 782 -7.50 8.38 36.63
CA GLU A 782 -8.42 9.52 36.51
C GLU A 782 -9.07 9.60 35.11
N MET A 783 -8.34 9.32 34.03
CA MET A 783 -8.88 9.30 32.66
C MET A 783 -9.83 8.12 32.43
N LEU A 784 -9.43 6.90 32.78
CA LEU A 784 -10.26 5.70 32.57
C LEU A 784 -11.55 5.73 33.41
N ALA A 785 -11.49 6.31 34.62
CA ALA A 785 -12.67 6.61 35.44
C ALA A 785 -13.60 7.67 34.81
N TYR A 786 -13.07 8.56 33.96
CA TYR A 786 -13.82 9.56 33.19
C TYR A 786 -14.31 9.05 31.83
N ASN A 787 -14.25 7.73 31.60
CA ASN A 787 -14.60 7.00 30.38
C ASN A 787 -13.81 7.41 29.12
N VAL A 788 -12.57 7.86 29.30
CA VAL A 788 -11.64 8.19 28.21
C VAL A 788 -11.18 6.92 27.50
N SER A 789 -11.11 6.97 26.17
CA SER A 789 -10.27 6.07 25.37
C SER A 789 -8.88 6.69 25.23
N VAL A 790 -7.82 5.94 25.50
CA VAL A 790 -6.47 6.49 25.68
C VAL A 790 -5.42 5.72 24.88
N ASN A 791 -4.49 6.42 24.25
CA ASN A 791 -3.28 5.87 23.66
C ASN A 791 -2.04 6.38 24.41
N ILE A 792 -1.22 5.47 24.93
CA ILE A 792 -0.04 5.77 25.74
C ILE A 792 1.17 5.96 24.83
N TYR A 793 1.67 7.20 24.69
CA TYR A 793 2.77 7.56 23.80
C TYR A 793 4.04 7.90 24.59
N MET A 794 5.14 7.15 24.54
CA MET A 794 5.29 5.78 24.02
C MET A 794 4.91 4.74 25.08
N TYR A 795 4.35 3.61 24.64
CA TYR A 795 4.29 2.41 25.50
C TYR A 795 5.58 1.59 25.38
N TYR A 796 6.17 1.58 24.19
CA TYR A 796 7.51 1.08 23.89
C TYR A 796 8.13 1.93 22.78
N GLY A 797 9.28 2.55 23.06
CA GLY A 797 9.90 3.52 22.15
C GLY A 797 10.95 2.94 21.19
N GLY A 798 11.74 1.95 21.62
CA GLY A 798 12.79 1.32 20.80
C GLY A 798 14.03 2.20 20.57
N THR A 799 14.63 2.12 19.37
CA THR A 799 15.89 2.78 19.02
C THR A 799 15.78 3.54 17.68
N ASN A 800 16.36 4.74 17.60
CA ASN A 800 16.59 5.48 16.35
C ASN A 800 17.85 4.92 15.65
N PHE A 801 17.74 3.75 15.03
CA PHE A 801 18.86 3.10 14.34
C PHE A 801 19.43 3.93 13.18
N ALA A 802 20.70 3.68 12.86
CA ALA A 802 21.47 4.37 11.83
C ALA A 802 21.49 5.90 11.95
N PHE A 803 20.67 6.59 11.16
CA PHE A 803 20.62 8.06 11.09
C PHE A 803 19.21 8.64 11.25
N THR A 804 18.25 7.84 11.71
CA THR A 804 16.82 8.18 11.89
C THR A 804 16.53 9.04 13.15
N SER A 805 17.58 9.62 13.73
CA SER A 805 17.50 10.52 14.88
C SER A 805 17.15 11.93 14.39
N GLY A 806 15.95 12.41 14.69
CA GLY A 806 15.54 13.79 14.37
C GLY A 806 16.13 14.83 15.33
N ALA A 807 15.62 16.07 15.24
CA ALA A 807 16.02 17.17 16.10
C ALA A 807 14.87 18.15 16.38
N ASN A 808 14.89 18.75 17.56
CA ASN A 808 14.02 19.88 17.89
C ASN A 808 14.73 21.22 17.59
N ILE A 809 13.96 22.25 17.25
CA ILE A 809 14.49 23.62 17.18
C ILE A 809 13.54 24.63 17.81
N ASN A 810 14.11 25.51 18.65
CA ASN A 810 13.41 26.63 19.28
C ASN A 810 14.22 27.91 19.09
N GLU A 811 14.91 28.38 20.12
CA GLU A 811 16.02 29.32 19.96
C GLU A 811 17.27 28.60 19.44
N ASN A 812 17.53 27.37 19.93
CA ASN A 812 18.70 26.56 19.58
C ASN A 812 18.28 25.24 18.91
N TYR A 813 19.23 24.57 18.28
CA TYR A 813 19.06 23.25 17.66
C TYR A 813 19.46 22.14 18.65
N TRP A 814 18.59 21.14 18.80
CA TRP A 814 18.72 20.06 19.79
C TRP A 814 18.58 18.69 19.12
N PRO A 815 19.70 17.97 18.85
CA PRO A 815 19.67 16.66 18.22
C PRO A 815 19.22 15.58 19.22
N GLN A 816 18.29 14.72 18.80
CA GLN A 816 17.72 13.65 19.64
C GLN A 816 18.70 12.47 19.79
N LEU A 817 18.53 11.69 20.86
CA LEU A 817 19.38 10.52 21.13
C LEU A 817 19.19 9.37 20.13
N THR A 818 20.17 8.46 20.11
CA THR A 818 20.05 7.18 19.39
C THR A 818 19.07 6.25 20.11
N SER A 819 19.12 6.21 21.44
CA SER A 819 18.09 5.56 22.26
C SER A 819 16.76 6.32 22.15
N TYR A 820 15.66 5.59 22.00
CA TYR A 820 14.31 6.12 22.17
C TYR A 820 13.58 5.39 23.31
N ASP A 821 14.30 4.99 24.36
CA ASP A 821 13.75 4.39 25.60
C ASP A 821 12.57 5.19 26.18
N TYR A 822 12.61 6.53 26.02
CA TYR A 822 11.52 7.48 26.34
C TYR A 822 11.08 7.48 27.82
N ASP A 823 11.75 6.73 28.71
CA ASP A 823 11.23 6.33 30.03
C ASP A 823 9.85 5.63 29.93
N ALA A 824 9.64 4.87 28.86
CA ALA A 824 8.40 4.19 28.54
C ALA A 824 8.12 2.98 29.48
N PRO A 825 6.86 2.48 29.53
CA PRO A 825 6.51 1.24 30.22
C PRO A 825 7.41 0.05 29.87
N LEU A 826 7.74 -0.15 28.59
CA LEU A 826 8.80 -1.06 28.16
C LEU A 826 10.06 -0.27 27.77
N THR A 827 11.23 -0.69 28.25
CA THR A 827 12.53 -0.07 27.94
C THR A 827 12.88 -0.16 26.46
N GLU A 828 13.95 0.52 26.01
CA GLU A 828 14.53 0.37 24.66
C GLU A 828 14.73 -1.09 24.22
N ALA A 829 15.08 -2.00 25.14
CA ALA A 829 15.23 -3.44 24.85
C ALA A 829 13.97 -4.28 25.17
N GLY A 830 12.82 -3.64 25.27
CA GLY A 830 11.51 -4.28 25.46
C GLY A 830 11.29 -4.91 26.84
N ASP A 831 12.04 -4.52 27.86
CA ASP A 831 11.90 -5.09 29.21
C ASP A 831 10.80 -4.38 30.02
N PRO A 832 9.96 -5.10 30.78
CA PRO A 832 8.90 -4.50 31.59
C PRO A 832 9.46 -3.76 32.82
N THR A 833 9.23 -2.45 32.88
CA THR A 833 9.62 -1.59 34.00
C THR A 833 8.62 -1.68 35.17
N PRO A 834 8.93 -1.12 36.37
CA PRO A 834 7.92 -0.92 37.40
C PRO A 834 6.69 -0.12 36.92
N LYS A 835 6.89 0.81 35.98
CA LYS A 835 5.83 1.62 35.36
C LYS A 835 4.85 0.73 34.59
N TYR A 836 5.33 -0.27 33.83
CA TYR A 836 4.47 -1.25 33.15
C TYR A 836 3.49 -1.94 34.10
N PHE A 837 3.95 -2.37 35.27
CA PHE A 837 3.10 -3.04 36.26
C PHE A 837 2.10 -2.07 36.90
N GLU A 838 2.51 -0.86 37.27
CA GLU A 838 1.58 0.17 37.79
C GLU A 838 0.47 0.53 36.78
N LEU A 839 0.80 0.69 35.49
CA LEU A 839 -0.21 0.99 34.46
C LEU A 839 -1.13 -0.21 34.21
N ARG A 840 -0.59 -1.44 34.17
CA ARG A 840 -1.37 -2.67 34.03
C ARG A 840 -2.38 -2.84 35.16
N ASP A 841 -1.97 -2.57 36.41
CA ASP A 841 -2.84 -2.68 37.59
C ASP A 841 -3.88 -1.56 37.66
N VAL A 842 -3.63 -0.40 37.03
CA VAL A 842 -4.66 0.62 36.77
C VAL A 842 -5.64 0.14 35.72
N ILE A 843 -5.17 -0.36 34.57
CA ILE A 843 -6.01 -0.85 33.46
C ILE A 843 -6.95 -1.97 33.95
N ALA A 844 -6.45 -2.86 34.81
CA ALA A 844 -7.21 -3.98 35.40
C ALA A 844 -8.44 -3.56 36.24
N LYS A 845 -8.49 -2.32 36.74
CA LYS A 845 -9.67 -1.76 37.44
C LYS A 845 -10.83 -1.45 36.49
N HIS A 846 -10.50 -1.20 35.22
CA HIS A 846 -11.36 -0.49 34.26
C HIS A 846 -11.75 -1.33 33.05
N ILE A 847 -10.92 -2.30 32.63
CA ILE A 847 -11.23 -3.28 31.59
C ILE A 847 -10.68 -4.68 31.97
N PRO A 848 -11.29 -5.78 31.49
CA PRO A 848 -10.76 -7.12 31.72
C PRO A 848 -9.37 -7.30 31.07
N LEU A 849 -8.43 -7.83 31.84
CA LEU A 849 -7.12 -8.23 31.30
C LEU A 849 -7.23 -9.54 30.48
N PRO A 850 -6.43 -9.72 29.42
CA PRO A 850 -6.37 -10.97 28.68
C PRO A 850 -5.68 -12.08 29.52
N ASN A 851 -5.99 -13.34 29.20
CA ASN A 851 -5.42 -14.52 29.86
C ASN A 851 -4.00 -14.82 29.35
N LEU A 852 -3.08 -13.87 29.53
CA LEU A 852 -1.66 -13.96 29.18
C LEU A 852 -0.79 -13.90 30.44
N LYS A 853 0.34 -14.60 30.41
CA LYS A 853 1.35 -14.48 31.47
C LYS A 853 1.97 -13.08 31.43
N THR A 854 2.16 -12.47 32.59
CA THR A 854 2.96 -11.25 32.72
C THR A 854 4.39 -11.50 32.22
N PRO A 855 4.96 -10.61 31.39
CA PRO A 855 6.32 -10.77 30.90
C PRO A 855 7.36 -10.60 32.00
N ALA A 856 8.54 -11.14 31.77
CA ALA A 856 9.74 -10.92 32.56
C ALA A 856 10.78 -10.12 31.76
N VAL A 857 11.78 -9.60 32.44
CA VAL A 857 12.99 -9.02 31.82
C VAL A 857 13.70 -10.11 31.00
N ALA A 858 13.96 -9.85 29.73
CA ALA A 858 14.64 -10.79 28.85
C ALA A 858 16.15 -10.83 29.16
N PRO A 859 16.77 -12.01 29.26
CA PRO A 859 18.17 -12.15 29.66
C PRO A 859 19.11 -11.45 28.67
N LYS A 860 19.93 -10.53 29.17
CA LYS A 860 20.96 -9.80 28.41
C LYS A 860 22.34 -10.36 28.72
N ARG A 861 23.26 -10.35 27.76
CA ARG A 861 24.60 -10.95 27.90
C ARG A 861 25.71 -9.93 27.66
N GLY A 862 26.73 -9.93 28.54
CA GLY A 862 27.99 -9.29 28.24
C GLY A 862 28.87 -10.25 27.44
N TYR A 863 29.34 -9.82 26.26
CA TYR A 863 30.30 -10.57 25.44
C TYR A 863 31.76 -10.17 25.74
N GLY A 864 31.96 -9.24 26.67
CA GLY A 864 33.29 -8.81 27.14
C GLY A 864 33.91 -7.71 26.28
N VAL A 865 35.22 -7.54 26.43
CA VAL A 865 36.00 -6.47 25.79
C VAL A 865 36.44 -6.90 24.39
N VAL A 866 36.21 -6.02 23.41
CA VAL A 866 36.71 -6.15 22.04
C VAL A 866 37.81 -5.12 21.81
N THR A 867 38.99 -5.59 21.39
CA THR A 867 40.08 -4.73 20.91
C THR A 867 39.84 -4.34 19.45
N MET A 868 40.04 -3.07 19.15
CA MET A 868 39.76 -2.43 17.86
C MET A 868 41.07 -2.09 17.14
N THR A 869 41.23 -2.55 15.91
CA THR A 869 42.39 -2.22 15.07
C THR A 869 42.03 -1.10 14.09
N SER A 870 42.85 -0.05 14.06
CA SER A 870 42.78 1.02 13.06
C SER A 870 42.93 0.45 11.65
N LYS A 871 41.92 0.64 10.80
CA LYS A 871 41.96 0.21 9.39
C LYS A 871 42.31 1.38 8.48
N VAL A 872 41.46 2.39 8.40
CA VAL A 872 41.60 3.44 7.38
C VAL A 872 41.07 4.80 7.84
N ASP A 873 41.82 5.86 7.53
CA ASP A 873 41.41 7.23 7.76
C ASP A 873 40.46 7.69 6.64
N LEU A 874 39.34 8.32 6.98
CA LEU A 874 38.29 8.74 6.05
C LEU A 874 38.84 9.68 4.95
N PHE A 875 39.80 10.54 5.30
CA PHE A 875 40.45 11.48 4.38
C PHE A 875 41.53 10.86 3.49
N SER A 876 41.99 9.63 3.76
CA SER A 876 43.00 8.95 2.95
C SER A 876 42.47 8.63 1.55
N LYS A 877 43.37 8.43 0.56
CA LYS A 877 42.97 8.00 -0.79
C LYS A 877 42.18 6.69 -0.77
N ALA A 878 42.49 5.78 0.17
CA ALA A 878 41.75 4.54 0.38
C ALA A 878 40.34 4.82 0.95
N GLY A 879 40.24 5.50 2.10
CA GLY A 879 38.96 5.79 2.75
C GLY A 879 37.98 6.56 1.85
N ARG A 880 38.48 7.56 1.12
CA ARG A 880 37.68 8.26 0.09
C ARG A 880 37.21 7.33 -1.02
N ASN A 881 38.05 6.40 -1.49
CA ASN A 881 37.72 5.47 -2.58
C ASN A 881 36.73 4.38 -2.15
N THR A 882 36.79 3.90 -0.92
CA THR A 882 35.85 2.88 -0.42
C THR A 882 34.50 3.49 -0.03
N PHE A 883 34.47 4.71 0.55
CA PHE A 883 33.26 5.26 1.18
C PHE A 883 32.69 6.53 0.55
N GLY A 884 33.43 7.20 -0.34
CA GLY A 884 33.01 8.45 -0.97
C GLY A 884 32.20 8.23 -2.24
N THR A 885 30.88 8.45 -2.18
CA THR A 885 29.89 8.11 -3.22
C THR A 885 29.63 9.22 -4.24
N VAL A 886 29.79 10.48 -3.86
CA VAL A 886 29.64 11.64 -4.76
C VAL A 886 30.94 12.43 -4.74
N ARG A 887 31.44 12.84 -5.91
CA ARG A 887 32.64 13.69 -6.06
C ARG A 887 32.43 14.69 -7.19
N ALA A 888 32.39 15.98 -6.88
CA ALA A 888 32.26 17.03 -7.89
C ALA A 888 32.87 18.36 -7.41
N GLU A 889 33.07 19.28 -8.36
CA GLU A 889 33.52 20.65 -8.09
C GLU A 889 32.37 21.65 -8.26
N PHE A 890 32.26 22.61 -7.34
CA PHE A 890 31.18 23.59 -7.28
C PHE A 890 31.71 25.00 -7.02
N SER A 891 31.07 26.02 -7.61
CA SER A 891 31.44 27.42 -7.38
C SER A 891 31.06 27.97 -5.99
N LYS A 892 30.18 27.26 -5.28
CA LYS A 892 29.72 27.50 -3.90
C LYS A 892 29.49 26.14 -3.21
N PRO A 893 29.48 26.05 -1.88
CA PRO A 893 29.11 24.81 -1.19
C PRO A 893 27.69 24.35 -1.56
N PRO A 894 27.50 23.10 -2.04
CA PRO A 894 26.18 22.48 -2.20
C PRO A 894 25.60 22.04 -0.84
N THR A 895 24.27 21.86 -0.75
CA THR A 895 23.63 21.21 0.40
C THR A 895 23.70 19.68 0.27
N PHE A 896 23.53 18.95 1.37
CA PHE A 896 23.45 17.48 1.38
C PHE A 896 22.38 16.95 0.40
N GLU A 897 21.20 17.58 0.42
CA GLU A 897 20.04 17.21 -0.41
C GLU A 897 20.36 17.43 -1.90
N SER A 898 21.06 18.51 -2.24
CA SER A 898 21.48 18.79 -3.62
C SER A 898 22.56 17.83 -4.16
N LEU A 899 23.14 16.98 -3.31
CA LEU A 899 24.06 15.90 -3.67
C LEU A 899 23.38 14.52 -3.71
N GLY A 900 22.12 14.39 -3.28
CA GLY A 900 21.51 13.08 -2.97
C GLY A 900 22.18 12.37 -1.78
N GLN A 901 22.79 13.13 -0.88
CA GLN A 901 23.52 12.63 0.29
C GLN A 901 22.62 12.73 1.52
N ASN A 902 21.67 11.81 1.64
CA ASN A 902 20.53 11.97 2.55
C ASN A 902 20.89 11.86 4.06
N SER A 903 22.13 11.51 4.44
CA SER A 903 22.52 11.35 5.86
C SER A 903 24.02 11.52 6.14
N TYR A 904 24.34 11.70 7.43
CA TYR A 904 25.67 11.69 8.06
C TYR A 904 26.71 12.67 7.53
N LEU A 905 27.63 12.31 6.62
CA LEU A 905 28.86 13.10 6.35
C LEU A 905 29.01 13.63 4.91
N VAL A 906 29.44 14.90 4.80
CA VAL A 906 29.97 15.53 3.57
C VAL A 906 31.26 16.28 3.89
N LEU A 907 32.30 16.06 3.09
CA LEU A 907 33.56 16.79 3.11
C LEU A 907 33.58 17.87 2.03
N TYR A 908 33.82 19.12 2.43
CA TYR A 908 34.01 20.28 1.56
C TYR A 908 35.47 20.71 1.61
N GLU A 909 36.12 20.90 0.47
CA GLU A 909 37.54 21.25 0.37
C GLU A 909 37.74 22.40 -0.60
N ALA A 910 38.61 23.35 -0.26
CA ALA A 910 38.96 24.46 -1.14
C ALA A 910 40.44 24.82 -0.99
N ASP A 911 41.05 25.25 -2.09
CA ASP A 911 42.40 25.80 -2.12
C ASP A 911 42.36 27.23 -1.53
N LEU A 912 43.30 27.57 -0.65
CA LEU A 912 43.31 28.86 0.05
C LEU A 912 43.90 29.98 -0.83
N PRO A 913 43.33 31.19 -0.81
CA PRO A 913 43.93 32.35 -1.49
C PRO A 913 45.23 32.79 -0.80
N LEU A 914 45.98 33.70 -1.42
CA LEU A 914 47.10 34.37 -0.75
C LEU A 914 46.55 35.28 0.37
N ILE A 915 46.94 35.01 1.61
CA ILE A 915 46.50 35.73 2.81
C ILE A 915 47.65 36.61 3.33
N GLU A 916 47.45 37.92 3.39
CA GLU A 916 48.48 38.87 3.87
C GLU A 916 48.90 38.68 5.34
N LYS A 917 47.95 38.23 6.18
CA LYS A 917 48.13 38.06 7.62
C LYS A 917 47.71 36.65 8.05
N PRO A 918 48.46 35.60 7.67
CA PRO A 918 48.05 34.22 7.87
C PRO A 918 47.97 33.83 9.36
N GLU A 919 48.64 34.57 10.25
CA GLU A 919 48.55 34.34 11.71
C GLU A 919 47.18 34.69 12.30
N ASN A 920 46.45 35.63 11.68
CA ASN A 920 45.18 36.19 12.17
C ASN A 920 44.11 36.08 11.08
N VAL A 921 43.51 34.90 10.95
CA VAL A 921 42.42 34.62 10.02
C VAL A 921 41.14 34.31 10.79
N THR A 922 39.99 34.63 10.23
CA THR A 922 38.67 34.24 10.75
C THR A 922 37.89 33.56 9.65
N LEU A 923 37.52 32.30 9.88
CA LEU A 923 36.50 31.59 9.10
C LEU A 923 35.13 31.92 9.68
N VAL A 924 34.18 32.27 8.83
CA VAL A 924 32.75 32.32 9.17
C VAL A 924 32.02 31.33 8.26
N ALA A 925 31.27 30.40 8.83
CA ALA A 925 30.43 29.46 8.09
C ALA A 925 29.20 29.07 8.92
N VAL A 926 28.01 29.41 8.44
CA VAL A 926 26.76 28.95 9.05
C VAL A 926 26.66 27.45 8.81
N THR A 927 26.63 26.68 9.90
CA THR A 927 26.87 25.23 9.88
C THR A 927 25.60 24.49 10.28
N LYS A 928 25.20 23.51 9.46
CA LYS A 928 24.09 22.58 9.71
C LYS A 928 24.59 21.13 9.59
N ASP A 929 25.03 20.47 10.66
CA ASP A 929 24.85 20.83 12.08
C ASP A 929 26.17 20.93 12.88
N ARG A 930 27.17 20.11 12.60
CA ARG A 930 28.52 20.20 13.18
C ARG A 930 29.56 20.14 12.09
N ALA A 931 30.63 20.92 12.17
CA ALA A 931 31.71 20.87 11.20
C ALA A 931 33.11 20.87 11.85
N LEU A 932 33.92 19.89 11.46
CA LEU A 932 35.33 19.78 11.82
C LEU A 932 36.17 20.48 10.75
N VAL A 933 36.94 21.50 11.14
CA VAL A 933 37.71 22.37 10.24
C VAL A 933 39.20 22.01 10.31
N TYR A 934 39.81 21.69 9.18
CA TYR A 934 41.22 21.30 9.07
C TYR A 934 41.99 22.20 8.11
N LEU A 935 43.26 22.47 8.44
CA LEU A 935 44.22 23.19 7.60
C LEU A 935 45.46 22.31 7.40
N ASN A 936 45.89 22.08 6.15
CA ASN A 936 46.97 21.11 5.85
C ASN A 936 46.77 19.76 6.56
N ASN A 937 45.54 19.22 6.51
CA ASN A 937 45.08 18.01 7.22
C ASN A 937 45.10 18.05 8.77
N ASN A 938 45.45 19.15 9.43
CA ASN A 938 45.44 19.24 10.90
C ASN A 938 44.16 19.93 11.39
N LEU A 939 43.46 19.34 12.36
CA LEU A 939 42.26 19.91 12.98
C LEU A 939 42.58 21.26 13.63
N ALA A 940 41.95 22.33 13.13
CA ALA A 940 42.11 23.70 13.58
C ALA A 940 40.95 24.17 14.48
N GLY A 941 39.80 23.51 14.43
CA GLY A 941 38.66 23.78 15.33
C GLY A 941 37.36 23.15 14.87
N VAL A 942 36.28 23.50 15.59
CA VAL A 942 34.93 22.97 15.38
C VAL A 942 33.93 24.12 15.26
N LEU A 943 32.99 24.01 14.32
CA LEU A 943 31.79 24.85 14.23
C LEU A 943 30.56 24.00 14.60
N ASN A 944 29.56 24.61 15.24
CA ASN A 944 28.44 23.89 15.83
C ASN A 944 27.13 24.71 15.79
N ARG A 945 26.02 24.06 15.44
CA ARG A 945 24.68 24.64 15.40
C ARG A 945 24.01 24.72 16.78
N MET A 946 24.35 23.81 17.70
CA MET A 946 23.73 23.75 19.03
C MET A 946 23.99 25.02 19.85
N ASP A 947 25.23 25.51 19.82
CA ASP A 947 25.69 26.73 20.50
C ASP A 947 25.83 27.95 19.57
N LYS A 948 25.53 27.78 18.27
CA LYS A 948 25.65 28.78 17.18
C LYS A 948 27.08 29.27 16.94
N THR A 949 28.10 28.48 17.26
CA THR A 949 29.50 28.75 16.91
C THR A 949 29.70 28.59 15.40
N TYR A 950 29.47 29.68 14.67
CA TYR A 950 29.65 29.81 13.22
C TYR A 950 30.89 30.64 12.82
N SER A 951 31.74 31.00 13.80
CA SER A 951 32.96 31.78 13.60
C SER A 951 34.13 31.14 14.32
N LEU A 952 35.25 30.95 13.63
CA LEU A 952 36.44 30.27 14.14
C LEU A 952 37.70 31.09 13.79
N PRO A 953 38.47 31.58 14.78
CA PRO A 953 39.81 32.12 14.53
C PRO A 953 40.77 31.01 14.09
N LEU A 954 41.62 31.29 13.11
CA LEU A 954 42.53 30.36 12.47
C LEU A 954 43.91 30.99 12.29
N SER A 955 44.97 30.19 12.45
CA SER A 955 46.28 30.48 11.85
C SER A 955 46.46 29.65 10.59
N ALA A 956 46.38 30.30 9.44
CA ALA A 956 46.62 29.74 8.12
C ALA A 956 48.12 29.72 7.74
N LYS A 957 49.02 29.70 8.73
CA LYS A 957 50.47 29.74 8.51
C LYS A 957 50.95 28.53 7.71
N ASN A 958 51.44 28.76 6.50
CA ASN A 958 51.78 27.74 5.50
C ASN A 958 50.60 26.87 5.03
N ALA A 959 49.35 27.23 5.35
CA ALA A 959 48.17 26.50 4.90
C ALA A 959 47.97 26.68 3.38
N ARG A 960 47.76 25.58 2.66
CA ARG A 960 47.45 25.59 1.22
C ARG A 960 46.00 25.27 0.91
N ASP A 961 45.39 24.45 1.75
CA ASP A 961 43.99 24.06 1.64
C ASP A 961 43.25 24.22 2.96
N ILE A 962 41.93 24.33 2.85
CA ILE A 962 40.99 24.17 3.96
C ILE A 962 40.07 23.00 3.66
N LYS A 963 39.82 22.17 4.68
CA LYS A 963 38.86 21.08 4.64
C LYS A 963 37.84 21.27 5.75
N ILE A 964 36.56 21.12 5.43
CA ILE A 964 35.44 21.25 6.35
C ILE A 964 34.60 19.99 6.21
N LEU A 965 34.72 19.08 7.19
CA LEU A 965 33.88 17.89 7.25
C LEU A 965 32.65 18.19 8.07
N VAL A 966 31.46 18.08 7.47
CA VAL A 966 30.18 18.43 8.06
C VAL A 966 29.39 17.16 8.40
N GLU A 967 28.80 17.13 9.60
CA GLU A 967 27.83 16.13 10.03
C GLU A 967 26.40 16.71 10.00
N ASN A 968 25.50 16.03 9.30
CA ASN A 968 24.05 16.08 9.54
C ASN A 968 23.76 15.27 10.82
N MET A 969 23.39 15.96 11.90
CA MET A 969 23.15 15.37 13.22
C MET A 969 21.70 14.88 13.41
N GLY A 970 20.81 15.22 12.48
CA GLY A 970 19.39 14.91 12.52
C GLY A 970 18.58 16.07 11.95
N HIS A 971 17.70 15.81 10.99
CA HIS A 971 16.81 16.82 10.43
C HIS A 971 15.78 17.28 11.47
N VAL A 972 15.42 18.58 11.44
CA VAL A 972 14.39 19.12 12.35
C VAL A 972 13.05 18.42 12.11
N ASN A 973 12.45 17.88 13.17
CA ASN A 973 11.14 17.22 13.17
C ASN A 973 10.05 18.00 13.94
N PHE A 974 10.42 18.92 14.85
CA PHE A 974 9.46 19.79 15.53
C PHE A 974 10.09 21.13 15.93
N GLY A 975 9.43 22.23 15.56
CA GLY A 975 9.84 23.60 15.85
C GLY A 975 9.05 24.65 15.06
N SER A 976 9.16 25.92 15.44
CA SER A 976 8.43 27.05 14.82
C SER A 976 9.25 27.88 13.82
N ILE A 977 10.52 27.53 13.62
CA ILE A 977 11.51 28.26 12.80
C ILE A 977 12.35 27.21 12.04
N ASP A 978 12.80 27.53 10.81
CA ASP A 978 13.84 26.77 10.09
C ASP A 978 13.52 25.28 9.84
N VAL A 979 12.22 24.96 9.68
CA VAL A 979 11.70 23.59 9.42
C VAL A 979 12.02 23.06 8.02
N GLU A 980 12.35 23.93 7.07
CA GLU A 980 12.85 23.54 5.73
C GLU A 980 14.39 23.30 5.84
N ASP A 981 14.78 22.27 6.61
CA ASP A 981 16.10 22.17 7.26
C ASP A 981 17.24 21.58 6.41
N PHE A 982 17.57 22.22 5.29
CA PHE A 982 18.70 21.82 4.41
C PHE A 982 20.04 21.73 5.16
N LYS A 983 20.80 20.64 4.98
CA LYS A 983 22.07 20.39 5.69
C LYS A 983 23.31 20.76 4.88
N GLY A 984 24.42 21.08 5.58
CA GLY A 984 25.69 21.49 4.96
C GLY A 984 26.30 22.74 5.61
N ILE A 985 27.04 23.51 4.82
CA ILE A 985 27.64 24.79 5.21
C ILE A 985 27.24 25.92 4.27
N PHE A 986 26.93 27.07 4.87
CA PHE A 986 26.35 28.23 4.20
C PHE A 986 27.15 29.50 4.54
N ASP A 987 27.05 30.52 3.67
CA ASP A 987 27.67 31.84 3.86
C ASP A 987 29.21 31.85 4.11
N VAL A 988 29.90 30.80 3.66
CA VAL A 988 31.32 30.51 3.97
C VAL A 988 32.26 31.63 3.48
N LYS A 989 32.93 32.29 4.43
CA LYS A 989 33.81 33.45 4.22
C LYS A 989 35.09 33.34 5.04
N LEU A 990 36.20 33.81 4.48
CA LEU A 990 37.51 33.91 5.11
C LEU A 990 37.91 35.40 5.18
N ASN A 991 38.08 35.94 6.39
CA ASN A 991 38.27 37.38 6.63
C ASN A 991 37.19 38.26 5.95
N GLY A 992 35.95 37.73 5.84
CA GLY A 992 34.81 38.39 5.18
C GLY A 992 34.68 38.11 3.67
N SER A 993 35.74 37.65 3.00
CA SER A 993 35.72 37.31 1.57
C SER A 993 35.19 35.89 1.34
N PRO A 994 34.26 35.65 0.38
CA PRO A 994 33.81 34.30 0.04
C PRO A 994 34.96 33.40 -0.47
N ILE A 995 34.90 32.11 -0.15
CA ILE A 995 35.79 31.10 -0.74
C ILE A 995 35.09 30.48 -1.96
N ALA A 996 35.81 30.36 -3.08
CA ALA A 996 35.33 29.80 -4.34
C ALA A 996 36.01 28.46 -4.67
N SER A 997 35.46 27.73 -5.65
CA SER A 997 35.99 26.45 -6.18
C SER A 997 36.13 25.35 -5.12
N TRP A 998 34.98 24.83 -4.71
CA TRP A 998 34.84 23.76 -3.72
C TRP A 998 34.87 22.37 -4.37
N LYS A 999 35.82 21.53 -3.97
CA LYS A 999 35.81 20.08 -4.21
C LYS A 999 35.00 19.43 -3.10
N VAL A 1000 34.02 18.60 -3.43
CA VAL A 1000 33.06 18.06 -2.44
C VAL A 1000 32.97 16.55 -2.55
N THR A 1001 33.03 15.85 -1.40
CA THR A 1001 32.86 14.40 -1.28
C THR A 1001 31.75 14.04 -0.30
N GLY A 1002 30.69 13.38 -0.76
CA GLY A 1002 29.64 12.80 0.10
C GLY A 1002 29.95 11.34 0.48
N PHE A 1003 29.58 10.90 1.69
CA PHE A 1003 29.84 9.54 2.18
C PHE A 1003 28.56 8.80 2.58
N LYS A 1004 28.02 7.92 1.72
CA LYS A 1004 26.78 7.16 1.99
C LYS A 1004 27.02 5.96 2.92
N LEU A 1005 27.28 6.25 4.20
CA LEU A 1005 27.77 5.26 5.16
C LEU A 1005 26.70 4.33 5.76
N ALA A 1006 25.41 4.54 5.48
CA ALA A 1006 24.32 3.76 6.07
C ALA A 1006 24.29 2.27 5.67
N SER A 1007 24.85 1.89 4.52
CA SER A 1007 24.68 0.56 3.91
C SER A 1007 25.90 0.04 3.15
N VAL A 1008 27.10 0.57 3.42
CA VAL A 1008 28.33 0.31 2.61
C VAL A 1008 29.35 -0.56 3.35
N ILE A 1009 29.12 -0.88 4.63
CA ILE A 1009 30.03 -1.72 5.43
C ILE A 1009 29.50 -3.15 5.44
N ASP A 1010 29.99 -3.98 4.49
CA ASP A 1010 29.51 -5.35 4.25
C ASP A 1010 30.12 -6.37 5.24
N SER A 1011 29.93 -6.09 6.54
CA SER A 1011 30.41 -6.83 7.72
C SER A 1011 31.94 -6.95 7.93
N ASP A 1012 32.78 -6.68 6.95
CA ASP A 1012 34.24 -6.51 7.06
C ASP A 1012 34.63 -5.27 6.24
N LEU A 1013 35.58 -4.46 6.71
CA LEU A 1013 35.98 -3.24 5.99
C LEU A 1013 36.79 -3.53 4.71
N GLY A 1014 37.43 -4.70 4.60
CA GLY A 1014 38.24 -5.08 3.43
C GLY A 1014 39.51 -4.24 3.20
N VAL A 1015 39.81 -3.27 4.07
CA VAL A 1015 40.99 -2.39 3.96
C VAL A 1015 42.11 -2.88 4.88
N LYS A 1016 43.36 -2.82 4.38
CA LYS A 1016 44.56 -3.17 5.16
C LYS A 1016 44.72 -2.27 6.38
N GLU A 1017 45.28 -2.84 7.44
CA GLU A 1017 45.48 -2.18 8.72
C GLU A 1017 46.50 -1.04 8.64
N THR A 1018 46.32 -0.02 9.48
CA THR A 1018 47.20 1.14 9.59
C THR A 1018 47.66 1.32 11.03
N SER A 1019 48.78 2.03 11.25
CA SER A 1019 49.26 2.34 12.60
C SER A 1019 48.22 3.11 13.42
N GLY A 1020 47.53 4.04 12.76
CA GLY A 1020 46.42 4.84 13.29
C GLY A 1020 46.81 5.80 14.42
N GLN A 1021 45.88 6.66 14.81
CA GLN A 1021 46.08 7.60 15.93
C GLN A 1021 45.41 7.07 17.20
N THR A 1022 45.94 7.46 18.35
CA THR A 1022 45.30 7.39 19.67
C THR A 1022 45.42 8.78 20.31
N GLY A 1023 44.50 9.12 21.21
CA GLY A 1023 44.25 10.51 21.56
C GLY A 1023 43.30 11.18 20.56
N HIS A 1024 43.39 12.50 20.45
CA HIS A 1024 42.53 13.27 19.55
C HIS A 1024 42.86 13.03 18.07
N LEU A 1025 41.83 12.91 17.23
CA LEU A 1025 41.97 12.65 15.80
C LEU A 1025 42.26 13.93 15.00
N HIS A 1026 43.52 14.38 15.07
CA HIS A 1026 43.95 15.59 14.37
C HIS A 1026 43.92 15.48 12.85
N ASN A 1027 44.01 14.27 12.28
CA ASN A 1027 44.14 14.03 10.84
C ASN A 1027 42.82 13.66 10.11
N GLY A 1028 41.68 13.70 10.82
CA GLY A 1028 40.36 13.32 10.31
C GLY A 1028 39.81 12.03 10.94
N PRO A 1029 38.52 11.71 10.71
CA PRO A 1029 37.89 10.52 11.28
C PRO A 1029 38.56 9.21 10.85
N GLN A 1030 38.55 8.23 11.74
CA GLN A 1030 39.17 6.93 11.52
C GLN A 1030 38.17 5.79 11.66
N PHE A 1031 38.24 4.82 10.74
CA PHE A 1031 37.61 3.52 10.89
C PHE A 1031 38.50 2.58 11.71
N LEU A 1032 37.90 1.94 12.71
CA LEU A 1032 38.49 0.86 13.49
C LEU A 1032 37.57 -0.35 13.45
N GLU A 1033 38.15 -1.55 13.43
CA GLU A 1033 37.42 -2.82 13.37
C GLU A 1033 37.95 -3.78 14.43
N GLY A 1034 37.04 -4.43 15.14
CA GLY A 1034 37.30 -5.43 16.16
C GLY A 1034 36.44 -6.67 15.94
N HIS A 1035 36.89 -7.80 16.47
CA HIS A 1035 36.29 -9.10 16.21
C HIS A 1035 36.12 -9.91 17.50
N PHE A 1036 35.00 -10.63 17.61
CA PHE A 1036 34.69 -11.49 18.75
C PHE A 1036 33.89 -12.72 18.31
N VAL A 1037 33.80 -13.74 19.17
CA VAL A 1037 33.18 -15.03 18.85
C VAL A 1037 32.05 -15.34 19.83
N ILE A 1038 30.92 -15.85 19.33
CA ILE A 1038 29.79 -16.31 20.15
C ILE A 1038 29.48 -17.78 19.83
N ASP A 1039 29.88 -18.69 20.72
CA ASP A 1039 29.60 -20.14 20.54
C ASP A 1039 28.23 -20.57 21.09
N GLY A 1040 27.67 -19.78 22.01
CA GLY A 1040 26.44 -20.10 22.75
C GLY A 1040 25.15 -19.66 22.07
N GLU A 1041 24.10 -19.49 22.88
CA GLU A 1041 22.89 -18.78 22.48
C GLU A 1041 23.14 -17.27 22.35
N LEU A 1042 22.36 -16.63 21.48
CA LEU A 1042 22.40 -15.20 21.22
C LEU A 1042 21.40 -14.49 22.15
N PHE A 1043 21.90 -13.47 22.83
CA PHE A 1043 21.16 -12.58 23.72
C PHE A 1043 21.49 -11.14 23.36
N ASP A 1044 20.55 -10.22 23.58
CA ASP A 1044 20.80 -8.80 23.34
C ASP A 1044 21.84 -8.27 24.35
N THR A 1045 22.52 -7.20 23.96
CA THR A 1045 23.64 -6.63 24.71
C THR A 1045 23.68 -5.12 24.53
N TYR A 1046 24.57 -4.47 25.28
CA TYR A 1046 24.82 -3.04 25.17
C TYR A 1046 26.30 -2.80 24.88
N LEU A 1047 26.59 -2.12 23.78
CA LEU A 1047 27.93 -1.68 23.44
C LEU A 1047 28.26 -0.41 24.25
N ASN A 1048 29.16 -0.53 25.22
CA ASN A 1048 29.64 0.58 26.01
C ASN A 1048 30.79 1.31 25.28
N THR A 1049 30.61 2.61 25.06
CA THR A 1049 31.57 3.48 24.37
C THR A 1049 32.29 4.46 25.30
N GLN A 1050 32.16 4.32 26.63
CA GLN A 1050 32.79 5.21 27.60
C GLN A 1050 34.31 5.35 27.36
N GLY A 1051 34.81 6.59 27.34
CA GLY A 1051 36.22 6.90 27.04
C GLY A 1051 36.55 7.08 25.54
N TRP A 1052 35.57 6.90 24.64
CA TRP A 1052 35.66 7.31 23.23
C TRP A 1052 35.15 8.75 23.04
N GLY A 1053 35.32 9.31 21.85
CA GLY A 1053 34.98 10.71 21.56
C GLY A 1053 33.54 10.88 21.09
N LYS A 1054 33.34 10.77 19.78
CA LYS A 1054 32.06 10.87 19.07
C LYS A 1054 32.13 10.08 17.77
N GLY A 1055 31.11 9.27 17.49
CA GLY A 1055 31.11 8.48 16.26
C GLY A 1055 29.84 7.68 16.01
N VAL A 1056 29.99 6.64 15.19
CA VAL A 1056 28.94 5.66 14.85
C VAL A 1056 29.49 4.24 14.93
N ALA A 1057 28.62 3.28 15.25
CA ALA A 1057 28.99 1.88 15.41
C ALA A 1057 28.16 0.96 14.51
N TYR A 1058 28.79 -0.10 14.00
CA TYR A 1058 28.15 -1.13 13.17
C TYR A 1058 28.47 -2.51 13.70
N ILE A 1059 27.46 -3.38 13.80
CA ILE A 1059 27.62 -4.79 14.17
C ILE A 1059 27.24 -5.66 12.98
N ASN A 1060 28.18 -6.48 12.48
CA ASN A 1060 27.98 -7.30 11.28
C ASN A 1060 27.43 -6.54 10.04
N GLY A 1061 27.66 -5.21 9.96
CA GLY A 1061 27.13 -4.30 8.92
C GLY A 1061 25.87 -3.52 9.33
N PHE A 1062 25.12 -3.95 10.35
CA PHE A 1062 23.96 -3.20 10.87
C PHE A 1062 24.42 -1.96 11.63
N ASN A 1063 24.00 -0.77 11.19
CA ASN A 1063 24.34 0.50 11.81
C ASN A 1063 23.52 0.74 13.09
N LEU A 1064 24.18 0.66 14.24
CA LEU A 1064 23.60 0.83 15.58
C LEU A 1064 23.21 2.28 15.90
N GLY A 1065 23.69 3.25 15.11
CA GLY A 1065 23.50 4.67 15.33
C GLY A 1065 24.69 5.39 15.95
N ARG A 1066 24.42 6.57 16.53
CA ARG A 1066 25.44 7.54 16.97
C ARG A 1066 25.80 7.35 18.45
N TYR A 1067 27.08 7.39 18.80
CA TYR A 1067 27.55 7.50 20.18
C TYR A 1067 28.23 8.86 20.42
N TRP A 1068 27.99 9.45 21.59
CA TRP A 1068 28.66 10.68 22.03
C TRP A 1068 28.83 10.71 23.57
N PRO A 1069 29.57 9.75 24.15
CA PRO A 1069 29.72 9.58 25.60
C PRO A 1069 30.44 10.74 26.29
N SER A 1070 31.13 11.59 25.52
CA SER A 1070 31.76 12.83 26.00
C SER A 1070 30.79 14.01 26.15
N LEU A 1071 29.54 13.88 25.70
CA LEU A 1071 28.46 14.86 25.92
C LEU A 1071 27.25 14.25 26.65
N GLY A 1072 26.97 12.96 26.45
CA GLY A 1072 25.91 12.25 27.18
C GLY A 1072 24.48 12.67 26.80
N PRO A 1073 23.46 12.18 27.53
CA PRO A 1073 23.57 11.29 28.69
C PRO A 1073 23.68 9.80 28.28
N GLN A 1074 23.43 9.47 27.00
CA GLN A 1074 23.62 8.13 26.45
C GLN A 1074 25.11 7.79 26.26
N VAL A 1075 25.54 6.67 26.86
CA VAL A 1075 26.90 6.12 26.73
C VAL A 1075 26.90 4.73 26.06
N THR A 1076 25.80 3.99 26.17
CA THR A 1076 25.63 2.67 25.52
C THR A 1076 24.75 2.72 24.28
N LEU A 1077 25.10 1.93 23.26
CA LEU A 1077 24.20 1.58 22.16
C LEU A 1077 23.56 0.23 22.42
N TYR A 1078 22.25 0.11 22.17
CA TYR A 1078 21.54 -1.18 22.22
C TYR A 1078 21.91 -2.06 21.01
N VAL A 1079 22.13 -3.35 21.26
CA VAL A 1079 22.52 -4.33 20.24
C VAL A 1079 21.58 -5.53 20.32
N PRO A 1080 20.56 -5.60 19.45
CA PRO A 1080 19.65 -6.74 19.34
C PRO A 1080 20.37 -8.06 19.07
N ALA A 1081 19.88 -9.16 19.65
CA ALA A 1081 20.37 -10.50 19.35
C ALA A 1081 20.24 -10.87 17.85
N THR A 1082 19.29 -10.24 17.16
CA THR A 1082 19.00 -10.45 15.72
C THR A 1082 20.08 -9.91 14.79
N TYR A 1083 20.91 -8.96 15.25
CA TYR A 1083 22.06 -8.44 14.51
C TYR A 1083 23.37 -9.17 14.85
N LEU A 1084 23.33 -10.10 15.81
CA LEU A 1084 24.44 -11.00 16.16
C LEU A 1084 24.31 -12.34 15.41
N LYS A 1085 25.43 -13.06 15.28
CA LYS A 1085 25.47 -14.41 14.72
C LYS A 1085 26.33 -15.34 15.57
N LYS A 1086 26.12 -16.66 15.48
CA LYS A 1086 27.04 -17.63 16.10
C LYS A 1086 28.37 -17.65 15.34
N GLY A 1087 29.47 -17.90 16.04
CA GLY A 1087 30.82 -17.79 15.49
C GLY A 1087 31.33 -16.34 15.45
N LYS A 1088 32.15 -16.01 14.44
CA LYS A 1088 32.82 -14.70 14.28
C LYS A 1088 31.81 -13.59 14.01
N ASN A 1089 31.77 -12.58 14.89
CA ASN A 1089 31.09 -11.31 14.71
C ASN A 1089 32.13 -10.21 14.44
N SER A 1090 31.76 -9.21 13.64
CA SER A 1090 32.57 -8.01 13.39
C SER A 1090 31.89 -6.78 13.98
N LEU A 1091 32.69 -5.91 14.61
CA LEU A 1091 32.31 -4.64 15.17
C LEU A 1091 33.16 -3.55 14.50
N VAL A 1092 32.52 -2.57 13.88
CA VAL A 1092 33.19 -1.43 13.25
C VAL A 1092 32.77 -0.15 13.94
N LEU A 1093 33.76 0.72 14.22
CA LEU A 1093 33.56 2.08 14.71
C LEU A 1093 34.11 3.07 13.69
N LEU A 1094 33.39 4.17 13.46
CA LEU A 1094 33.94 5.38 12.83
C LEU A 1094 33.92 6.50 13.87
N GLU A 1095 35.08 6.74 14.45
CA GLU A 1095 35.35 7.76 15.47
C GLU A 1095 35.81 9.06 14.80
N GLN A 1096 35.35 10.21 15.30
CA GLN A 1096 35.65 11.54 14.74
C GLN A 1096 36.60 12.38 15.61
N ASP A 1097 36.58 12.19 16.93
CA ASP A 1097 37.10 13.14 17.91
C ASP A 1097 38.27 12.56 18.75
N TYR A 1098 38.14 11.33 19.28
CA TYR A 1098 39.10 10.74 20.22
C TYR A 1098 39.10 9.21 20.26
N VAL A 1099 40.26 8.58 20.04
CA VAL A 1099 40.47 7.13 20.20
C VAL A 1099 41.26 6.83 21.49
N PRO A 1100 40.73 6.03 22.44
CA PRO A 1100 41.44 5.72 23.69
C PRO A 1100 42.69 4.87 23.47
N GLN A 1101 43.68 4.99 24.36
CA GLN A 1101 44.96 4.29 24.27
C GLN A 1101 44.84 2.76 24.32
N SER A 1102 43.80 2.23 24.97
CA SER A 1102 43.49 0.79 24.99
C SER A 1102 42.87 0.27 23.69
N ARG A 1103 42.37 1.17 22.81
CA ARG A 1103 41.58 0.86 21.62
C ARG A 1103 40.50 -0.20 21.88
N SER A 1104 39.76 -0.06 22.98
CA SER A 1104 38.85 -1.10 23.48
C SER A 1104 37.42 -0.60 23.71
N VAL A 1105 36.43 -1.43 23.40
CA VAL A 1105 35.01 -1.26 23.76
C VAL A 1105 34.50 -2.52 24.45
N GLU A 1106 33.42 -2.42 25.24
CA GLU A 1106 32.90 -3.53 26.03
C GLU A 1106 31.42 -3.82 25.72
N PHE A 1107 31.07 -5.10 25.60
CA PHE A 1107 29.68 -5.57 25.57
C PHE A 1107 29.22 -5.94 26.97
N GLN A 1108 28.21 -5.24 27.49
CA GLN A 1108 27.70 -5.36 28.86
C GLN A 1108 26.19 -5.65 28.92
N THR A 1109 25.70 -6.05 30.11
CA THR A 1109 24.31 -6.51 30.32
C THR A 1109 23.29 -5.41 30.62
N LYS A 1110 23.71 -4.14 30.73
CA LYS A 1110 22.85 -3.00 31.09
C LYS A 1110 23.13 -1.79 30.21
N ALA A 1111 22.08 -1.02 29.91
CA ALA A 1111 22.23 0.30 29.33
C ALA A 1111 22.83 1.30 30.33
N ILE A 1112 23.47 2.35 29.81
CA ILE A 1112 23.83 3.59 30.51
C ILE A 1112 23.26 4.72 29.64
N LEU A 1113 22.14 5.28 30.08
CA LEU A 1113 21.38 6.32 29.38
C LEU A 1113 21.36 7.66 30.14
N ASP A 1114 21.81 7.66 31.39
CA ASP A 1114 21.69 8.70 32.40
C ASP A 1114 23.07 9.13 32.97
N TYR A 1115 24.10 9.12 32.12
CA TYR A 1115 25.45 9.58 32.47
C TYR A 1115 25.52 11.11 32.58
N GLN A 1116 26.39 11.61 33.47
CA GLN A 1116 26.67 13.03 33.72
C GLN A 1116 28.18 13.28 33.83
#